data_AF-A0A7V0V9B2-F1
#
_entry.id   AF-A0A7V0V9B2-F1
#
_cell.length_a   1.000
_cell.length_b   1.000
_cell.length_c   1.000
_cell.angle_alpha   90.00
_cell.angle_beta   90.00
_cell.angle_gamma   90.00
#
_symmetry.space_group_name_H-M   'P 1'
#
loop_
_entity.id
_entity.type
_entity.pdbx_description
1 polymer ?
#
loop_
_entity_poly.entity_id
_entity_poly.type
_entity_poly.pdbx_seq_one_letter_code
_entity_poly.pdbx_strand_id
1 'polypeptide(L)'
;MDKIKFLLNGHEAEAEVGSTILEAARKNGVEIPTLCHDPRLKPFAACRMCLVEVEGARGPLPACANQVSEGMKVSTMTDNLTTLRRVILELLASDHYGDCIAPCKLACPAEIDIQGQLALIADGQYVEALKLIKETNPLPSVCGRVCPRFCEQKCRRNLVDEPVAINALKRFVADFDMKNGPYMPEVKPSTGQRVAVVGGGPAGLSVAYFLALEGHQVTIFDSNPKLGGMLRYGIPEYRLPKSILDKEIATITSLCESVYLNSTLGRDFTIESLKKDGYKAIFIALGAQASLKLQVEGENAEGVLPGVNFLRDVAFGIHVNLGEAVAIIGGGNTAMDAARTALRLGAKKVTVIYRRSRAEMPAAVEEVEEAEHEGVEFMFLSAPTKIISRDGRAVGVECVQMELSEPDASGRRKPVPIEGSGFTVQADTIIAAIGQTLEMPTLSDGEQLKLNKKGYIEVNKETLETSIEGVFSGGDGATGPATVVQAIGAGKRAARSIDLYLKGKPVVPPTKPFNGSKGELTELDPVEFADKEKIPRAKQSMLPLKERKYNFREVEAGLSEEAAKQEAMRCLSCGCVDVFDCQLRKLATDYGIEGMKFKGEKHNLPIPNDHPYIIRDNNKCILCGRCARICSEVMGSGAISFVKRGFKMLIQPSLGLRLEETQCESCGQCVSTCPTGALTVKGPAPKPGPWKTQDVPSVCPQCSINCSLSLRAKGNRVVEVTSPLENAVSDGNLCKKGAFGTFFVHSRNRLEVPLVRKNGRLRPAGWDEALTVAAKELQKVKSQFGASKIAVLASPKLINEENYLAQKLARMALHTNNVGKSVEVPENNVLAESFGRNSSTCSFAEI
;
A
#
# COMPACT_ATOMS: atom_id res chain seq x y z
N MET A 1 28.55 -6.14 42.81
CA MET A 1 29.31 -6.21 41.55
C MET A 1 30.11 -4.93 41.44
N ASP A 2 31.41 -5.03 41.22
CA ASP A 2 32.26 -3.86 41.05
C ASP A 2 31.84 -3.11 39.79
N LYS A 3 31.75 -1.78 39.92
CA LYS A 3 31.46 -0.89 38.81
C LYS A 3 32.74 -0.21 38.38
N ILE A 4 32.86 0.03 37.08
CA ILE A 4 33.94 0.83 36.50
C ILE A 4 33.37 2.12 35.93
N LYS A 5 34.16 3.19 36.01
CA LYS A 5 33.84 4.50 35.45
C LYS A 5 34.62 4.74 34.17
N PHE A 6 33.95 5.31 33.18
CA PHE A 6 34.53 5.60 31.88
C PHE A 6 33.84 6.83 31.27
N LEU A 7 34.41 7.42 30.22
CA LEU A 7 33.79 8.52 29.49
C LEU A 7 33.15 8.00 28.21
N LEU A 8 31.86 8.26 28.03
CA LEU A 8 31.09 7.92 26.84
C LEU A 8 30.57 9.20 26.19
N ASN A 9 31.02 9.50 24.97
CA ASN A 9 30.72 10.75 24.26
C ASN A 9 31.04 12.01 25.11
N GLY A 10 32.08 11.94 25.94
CA GLY A 10 32.48 13.04 26.84
C GLY A 10 31.74 13.10 28.17
N HIS A 11 30.77 12.20 28.43
CA HIS A 11 30.04 12.13 29.70
C HIS A 11 30.51 10.97 30.56
N GLU A 12 30.56 11.15 31.90
CA GLU A 12 30.87 10.07 32.83
C GLU A 12 29.74 9.02 32.81
N ALA A 13 30.13 7.77 32.64
CA ALA A 13 29.25 6.61 32.55
C ALA A 13 29.78 5.48 33.43
N GLU A 14 28.86 4.63 33.90
CA GLU A 14 29.18 3.47 34.73
C GLU A 14 28.79 2.17 34.03
N ALA A 15 29.57 1.12 34.26
CA ALA A 15 29.25 -0.23 33.78
C ALA A 15 29.72 -1.28 34.79
N GLU A 16 29.09 -2.46 34.74
CA GLU A 16 29.56 -3.63 35.50
C GLU A 16 30.88 -4.15 34.89
N VAL A 17 31.82 -4.54 35.73
CA VAL A 17 33.07 -5.19 35.30
C VAL A 17 32.77 -6.36 34.36
N GLY A 18 33.45 -6.39 33.20
CA GLY A 18 33.28 -7.41 32.18
C GLY A 18 32.25 -7.09 31.09
N SER A 19 31.47 -6.01 31.25
CA SER A 19 30.55 -5.53 30.21
C SER A 19 31.30 -5.14 28.95
N THR A 20 30.74 -5.46 27.79
CA THR A 20 31.19 -4.93 26.51
C THR A 20 30.88 -3.43 26.42
N ILE A 21 31.61 -2.69 25.57
CA ILE A 21 31.31 -1.28 25.30
C ILE A 21 29.88 -1.12 24.79
N LEU A 22 29.36 -2.07 24.00
CA LEU A 22 27.99 -2.05 23.49
C LEU A 22 26.95 -2.16 24.61
N GLU A 23 27.12 -3.10 25.55
CA GLU A 23 26.23 -3.26 26.69
C GLU A 23 26.29 -2.05 27.63
N ALA A 24 27.51 -1.56 27.90
CA ALA A 24 27.73 -0.35 28.69
C ALA A 24 27.04 0.87 28.07
N ALA A 25 27.20 1.06 26.75
CA ALA A 25 26.54 2.17 26.05
C ALA A 25 25.02 2.09 26.13
N ARG A 26 24.43 0.90 25.89
CA ARG A 26 22.97 0.70 25.98
C ARG A 26 22.43 0.93 27.39
N LYS A 27 23.10 0.43 28.42
CA LYS A 27 22.73 0.68 29.83
C LYS A 27 22.77 2.16 30.19
N ASN A 28 23.62 2.95 29.52
CA ASN A 28 23.72 4.41 29.67
C ASN A 28 22.90 5.19 28.63
N GLY A 29 21.93 4.55 27.97
CA GLY A 29 21.00 5.23 27.03
C GLY A 29 21.61 5.63 25.69
N VAL A 30 22.81 5.16 25.35
CA VAL A 30 23.47 5.44 24.07
C VAL A 30 23.28 4.25 23.11
N GLU A 31 22.61 4.51 21.99
CA GLU A 31 22.40 3.50 20.96
C GLU A 31 23.62 3.42 20.02
N ILE A 32 24.17 2.21 19.86
CA ILE A 32 25.21 1.89 18.87
C ILE A 32 24.60 0.93 17.85
N PRO A 33 24.68 1.22 16.53
CA PRO A 33 24.01 0.42 15.52
C PRO A 33 24.65 -0.96 15.37
N THR A 34 23.81 -1.99 15.21
CA THR A 34 24.24 -3.38 15.03
C THR A 34 23.34 -4.11 14.05
N LEU A 35 23.92 -4.97 13.20
CA LEU A 35 23.14 -5.89 12.35
C LEU A 35 23.36 -7.36 12.71
N CYS A 36 24.60 -7.75 13.08
CA CYS A 36 24.94 -9.14 13.41
C CYS A 36 24.83 -9.48 14.92
N HIS A 37 24.38 -8.53 15.75
CA HIS A 37 24.24 -8.73 17.19
C HIS A 37 22.83 -9.22 17.54
N ASP A 38 22.74 -10.18 18.45
CA ASP A 38 21.51 -10.59 19.15
C ASP A 38 21.91 -10.79 20.63
N PRO A 39 21.13 -10.30 21.61
CA PRO A 39 21.48 -10.46 23.04
C PRO A 39 21.66 -11.92 23.49
N ARG A 40 21.07 -12.88 22.78
CA ARG A 40 21.18 -14.32 23.08
C ARG A 40 22.45 -14.96 22.50
N LEU A 41 23.25 -14.20 21.76
CA LEU A 41 24.44 -14.69 21.06
C LEU A 41 25.71 -14.06 21.60
N LYS A 42 26.81 -14.83 21.58
CA LYS A 42 28.14 -14.28 21.86
C LYS A 42 28.55 -13.18 20.85
N PRO A 43 29.45 -12.26 21.19
CA PRO A 43 29.99 -11.29 20.25
C PRO A 43 30.60 -11.91 18.99
N PHE A 44 30.33 -11.29 17.83
CA PHE A 44 30.85 -11.75 16.51
C PHE A 44 31.51 -10.66 15.67
N ALA A 45 31.14 -9.39 15.87
CA ALA A 45 31.71 -8.22 15.21
C ALA A 45 31.74 -8.22 13.65
N ALA A 46 31.09 -9.16 12.97
CA ALA A 46 31.19 -9.31 11.52
C ALA A 46 30.58 -8.14 10.72
N CYS A 47 29.45 -7.58 11.17
CA CYS A 47 28.80 -6.49 10.41
C CYS A 47 29.53 -5.14 10.50
N ARG A 48 30.46 -4.97 11.45
CA ARG A 48 31.22 -3.73 11.69
C ARG A 48 30.38 -2.45 11.92
N MET A 49 29.06 -2.51 12.04
CA MET A 49 28.24 -1.33 12.36
C MET A 49 28.54 -0.75 13.74
N CYS A 50 28.93 -1.62 14.69
CA CYS A 50 29.20 -1.23 16.08
C CYS A 50 30.57 -0.58 16.32
N LEU A 51 31.26 -0.12 15.28
CA LEU A 51 32.57 0.53 15.45
C LEU A 51 32.45 1.79 16.30
N VAL A 52 33.38 1.97 17.23
CA VAL A 52 33.53 3.14 18.10
C VAL A 52 34.99 3.57 18.11
N GLU A 53 35.23 4.83 18.42
CA GLU A 53 36.60 5.34 18.60
C GLU A 53 36.94 5.36 20.08
N VAL A 54 38.09 4.78 20.43
CA VAL A 54 38.58 4.73 21.81
C VAL A 54 39.91 5.49 21.87
N GLU A 55 40.04 6.42 22.81
CA GLU A 55 41.28 7.21 22.95
C GLU A 55 42.49 6.29 23.17
N GLY A 56 43.55 6.49 22.39
CA GLY A 56 44.76 5.65 22.42
C GLY A 56 44.70 4.37 21.59
N ALA A 57 43.54 4.00 21.02
CA ALA A 57 43.45 2.88 20.10
C ALA A 57 44.01 3.22 18.71
N ARG A 58 44.59 2.22 18.01
CA ARG A 58 45.15 2.40 16.65
C ARG A 58 44.09 2.67 15.56
N GLY A 59 42.82 2.53 15.88
CA GLY A 59 41.69 2.74 14.98
C GLY A 59 40.37 2.34 15.63
N PRO A 60 39.24 2.44 14.90
CA PRO A 60 37.93 2.11 15.45
C PRO A 60 37.82 0.65 15.88
N LEU A 61 37.24 0.42 17.07
CA LEU A 61 37.08 -0.88 17.69
C LEU A 61 35.62 -1.32 17.66
N PRO A 62 35.29 -2.62 17.45
CA PRO A 62 33.93 -3.10 17.56
C PRO A 62 33.45 -3.07 19.01
N ALA A 63 32.44 -2.24 19.31
CA ALA A 63 31.90 -2.10 20.67
C ALA A 63 31.34 -3.42 21.23
N CYS A 64 30.80 -4.30 20.37
CA CYS A 64 30.21 -5.56 20.81
C CYS A 64 31.23 -6.59 21.30
N ALA A 65 32.51 -6.46 20.95
CA ALA A 65 33.54 -7.47 21.23
C ALA A 65 34.68 -6.97 22.14
N ASN A 66 34.64 -5.70 22.54
CA ASN A 66 35.64 -5.10 23.42
C ASN A 66 34.98 -4.73 24.74
N GLN A 67 35.64 -5.06 25.85
CA GLN A 67 35.18 -4.73 27.20
C GLN A 67 35.54 -3.28 27.54
N VAL A 68 34.70 -2.65 28.35
CA VAL A 68 35.02 -1.35 28.93
C VAL A 68 36.04 -1.51 30.06
N SER A 69 36.93 -0.54 30.22
CA SER A 69 37.91 -0.49 31.30
C SER A 69 37.82 0.84 32.05
N GLU A 70 38.31 0.86 33.29
CA GLU A 70 38.39 2.09 34.09
C GLU A 70 39.14 3.21 33.34
N GLY A 71 38.57 4.41 33.33
CA GLY A 71 39.13 5.58 32.64
C GLY A 71 39.09 5.52 31.11
N MET A 72 38.47 4.50 30.50
CA MET A 72 38.33 4.40 29.05
C MET A 72 37.53 5.59 28.50
N LYS A 73 37.90 6.12 27.34
CA LYS A 73 37.17 7.20 26.67
C LYS A 73 36.67 6.72 25.31
N VAL A 74 35.36 6.70 25.13
CA VAL A 74 34.70 6.13 23.96
C VAL A 74 33.85 7.20 23.27
N SER A 75 34.07 7.38 21.97
CA SER A 75 33.24 8.17 21.09
C SER A 75 32.44 7.25 20.16
N THR A 76 31.12 7.40 20.17
CA THR A 76 30.18 6.56 19.39
C THR A 76 29.70 7.22 18.10
N MET A 77 29.93 8.52 17.97
CA MET A 77 29.55 9.38 16.85
C MET A 77 30.65 10.38 16.55
N THR A 78 31.29 10.22 15.40
CA THR A 78 32.25 11.15 14.79
C THR A 78 32.06 11.15 13.28
N ASP A 79 32.59 12.14 12.57
CA ASP A 79 32.50 12.20 11.10
C ASP A 79 33.17 10.99 10.42
N ASN A 80 34.28 10.53 11.01
CA ASN A 80 34.98 9.32 10.56
C ASN A 80 34.11 8.07 10.74
N LEU A 81 33.53 7.87 11.93
CA LEU A 81 32.62 6.74 12.18
C LEU A 81 31.40 6.75 11.27
N THR A 82 30.84 7.93 11.01
CA THR A 82 29.69 8.10 10.11
C THR A 82 30.05 7.70 8.68
N THR A 83 31.21 8.16 8.19
CA THR A 83 31.73 7.81 6.88
C THR A 83 31.99 6.29 6.76
N LEU A 84 32.64 5.69 7.76
CA LEU A 84 32.92 4.25 7.79
C LEU A 84 31.64 3.42 7.78
N ARG A 85 30.66 3.75 8.64
CA ARG A 85 29.37 3.05 8.71
C ARG A 85 28.60 3.16 7.40
N ARG A 86 28.62 4.32 6.72
CA ARG A 86 28.03 4.47 5.39
C ARG A 86 28.67 3.54 4.36
N VAL A 87 30.01 3.50 4.29
CA VAL A 87 30.74 2.60 3.38
C VAL A 87 30.42 1.13 3.69
N ILE A 88 30.37 0.74 4.96
CA ILE A 88 30.02 -0.62 5.38
C ILE A 88 28.61 -0.99 4.93
N LEU A 89 27.63 -0.12 5.13
CA LEU A 89 26.25 -0.36 4.70
C LEU A 89 26.14 -0.47 3.17
N GLU A 90 26.82 0.37 2.41
CA GLU A 90 26.86 0.27 0.95
C GLU A 90 27.45 -1.08 0.49
N LEU A 91 28.53 -1.55 1.14
CA LEU A 91 29.11 -2.87 0.85
C LEU A 91 28.17 -4.01 1.21
N LEU A 92 27.53 -3.96 2.39
CA LEU A 92 26.56 -4.97 2.82
C LEU A 92 25.34 -5.03 1.88
N ALA A 93 24.92 -3.89 1.34
CA ALA A 93 23.80 -3.81 0.40
C ALA A 93 24.19 -4.11 -1.06
N SER A 94 25.49 -4.15 -1.40
CA SER A 94 25.97 -4.18 -2.79
C SER A 94 25.52 -5.38 -3.63
N ASP A 95 25.26 -6.53 -2.98
CA ASP A 95 24.73 -7.78 -3.57
C ASP A 95 23.22 -7.97 -3.24
N HIS A 96 22.56 -6.97 -2.67
CA HIS A 96 21.12 -7.06 -2.40
C HIS A 96 20.34 -7.10 -3.72
N TYR A 97 19.69 -8.24 -4.01
CA TYR A 97 18.89 -8.43 -5.22
C TYR A 97 17.40 -8.66 -4.88
N GLY A 98 16.64 -7.58 -4.80
CA GLY A 98 15.21 -7.66 -4.50
C GLY A 98 14.56 -6.29 -4.42
N ASP A 99 13.24 -6.24 -4.62
CA ASP A 99 12.46 -5.02 -4.47
C ASP A 99 12.08 -4.84 -2.99
N CYS A 100 12.57 -3.79 -2.32
CA CYS A 100 12.09 -3.46 -0.96
C CYS A 100 10.61 -3.07 -1.01
N ILE A 101 10.24 -2.25 -1.99
CA ILE A 101 8.87 -1.81 -2.25
C ILE A 101 8.46 -2.29 -3.64
N ALA A 102 7.26 -2.84 -3.75
CA ALA A 102 6.76 -3.33 -5.03
C ALA A 102 6.72 -2.20 -6.09
N PRO A 103 7.12 -2.48 -7.35
CA PRO A 103 7.22 -1.46 -8.41
C PRO A 103 5.87 -0.78 -8.71
N CYS A 104 4.77 -1.51 -8.56
CA CYS A 104 3.42 -0.98 -8.73
C CYS A 104 3.06 0.09 -7.69
N LYS A 105 3.57 0.00 -6.45
CA LYS A 105 3.41 1.03 -5.41
C LYS A 105 4.24 2.26 -5.72
N LEU A 106 5.51 2.08 -6.13
CA LEU A 106 6.39 3.18 -6.55
C LEU A 106 5.82 3.94 -7.76
N ALA A 107 5.18 3.23 -8.69
CA ALA A 107 4.54 3.82 -9.86
C ALA A 107 3.23 4.56 -9.54
N CYS A 108 2.59 4.28 -8.40
CA CYS A 108 1.33 4.90 -8.03
C CYS A 108 1.58 6.30 -7.45
N PRO A 109 1.05 7.40 -8.04
CA PRO A 109 1.27 8.75 -7.52
C PRO A 109 0.72 9.01 -6.11
N ALA A 110 -0.26 8.21 -5.68
CA ALA A 110 -0.79 8.21 -4.32
C ALA A 110 -0.08 7.20 -3.38
N GLU A 111 0.86 6.40 -3.89
CA GLU A 111 1.64 5.39 -3.13
C GLU A 111 0.79 4.32 -2.42
N ILE A 112 -0.32 3.90 -3.05
CA ILE A 112 -1.20 2.85 -2.53
C ILE A 112 -0.41 1.55 -2.35
N ASP A 113 -0.58 0.89 -1.20
CA ASP A 113 0.00 -0.43 -0.96
C ASP A 113 -0.73 -1.53 -1.74
N ILE A 114 -0.33 -1.66 -3.01
CA ILE A 114 -0.97 -2.57 -3.94
C ILE A 114 -0.67 -4.03 -3.61
N GLN A 115 0.52 -4.38 -3.16
CA GLN A 115 0.80 -5.76 -2.78
C GLN A 115 0.00 -6.14 -1.52
N GLY A 116 -0.02 -5.26 -0.52
CA GLY A 116 -0.76 -5.49 0.72
C GLY A 116 -2.28 -5.59 0.49
N GLN A 117 -2.86 -4.71 -0.33
CA GLN A 117 -4.31 -4.75 -0.62
C GLN A 117 -4.68 -6.03 -1.38
N LEU A 118 -3.87 -6.47 -2.35
CA LEU A 118 -4.13 -7.67 -3.15
C LEU A 118 -4.03 -8.94 -2.28
N ALA A 119 -3.05 -9.00 -1.38
CA ALA A 119 -2.95 -10.10 -0.41
C ALA A 119 -4.19 -10.19 0.49
N LEU A 120 -4.73 -9.07 0.95
CA LEU A 120 -5.97 -9.03 1.74
C LEU A 120 -7.20 -9.44 0.92
N ILE A 121 -7.31 -9.04 -0.36
CA ILE A 121 -8.40 -9.45 -1.25
C ILE A 121 -8.38 -10.96 -1.51
N ALA A 122 -7.21 -11.52 -1.81
CA ALA A 122 -7.03 -12.96 -2.01
C ALA A 122 -7.48 -13.77 -0.77
N ASP A 123 -7.36 -13.16 0.41
CA ASP A 123 -7.74 -13.73 1.70
C ASP A 123 -9.18 -13.40 2.14
N GLY A 124 -9.96 -12.69 1.31
CA GLY A 124 -11.34 -12.32 1.61
C GLY A 124 -11.51 -11.19 2.64
N GLN A 125 -10.44 -10.50 3.02
CA GLN A 125 -10.46 -9.40 4.00
C GLN A 125 -10.70 -8.05 3.33
N TYR A 126 -11.87 -7.87 2.72
CA TYR A 126 -12.15 -6.69 1.87
C TYR A 126 -12.17 -5.38 2.65
N VAL A 127 -12.73 -5.38 3.86
CA VAL A 127 -12.77 -4.19 4.72
C VAL A 127 -11.35 -3.76 5.08
N GLU A 128 -10.47 -4.68 5.48
CA GLU A 128 -9.07 -4.38 5.78
C GLU A 128 -8.30 -3.94 4.53
N ALA A 129 -8.59 -4.53 3.36
CA ALA A 129 -8.01 -4.09 2.09
C ALA A 129 -8.40 -2.64 1.79
N LEU A 130 -9.66 -2.26 2.02
CA LEU A 130 -10.11 -0.88 1.84
C LEU A 130 -9.44 0.07 2.81
N LYS A 131 -9.37 -0.28 4.11
CA LYS A 131 -8.68 0.52 5.13
C LYS A 131 -7.26 0.84 4.68
N LEU A 132 -6.53 -0.17 4.20
CA LEU A 132 -5.18 -0.03 3.68
C LEU A 132 -5.10 0.91 2.46
N ILE A 133 -6.10 0.89 1.57
CA ILE A 133 -6.16 1.84 0.45
C ILE A 133 -6.39 3.26 0.96
N LYS A 134 -7.35 3.44 1.88
CA LYS A 134 -7.77 4.71 2.48
C LYS A 134 -6.68 5.36 3.36
N GLU A 135 -5.62 4.62 3.74
CA GLU A 135 -4.40 5.20 4.33
C GLU A 135 -3.69 6.20 3.39
N THR A 136 -3.91 6.08 2.08
CA THR A 136 -3.20 6.90 1.07
C THR A 136 -4.08 7.47 -0.04
N ASN A 137 -5.29 6.93 -0.22
CA ASN A 137 -6.22 7.36 -1.23
C ASN A 137 -7.66 7.42 -0.66
N PRO A 138 -8.22 8.62 -0.43
CA PRO A 138 -9.58 8.78 0.09
C PRO A 138 -10.69 8.59 -0.94
N LEU A 139 -10.34 8.44 -2.23
CA LEU A 139 -11.30 8.28 -3.33
C LEU A 139 -11.04 6.95 -4.10
N PRO A 140 -11.03 5.78 -3.44
CA PRO A 140 -10.74 4.50 -4.08
C PRO A 140 -11.75 4.09 -5.15
N SER A 141 -13.04 4.38 -4.97
CA SER A 141 -14.13 4.05 -5.90
C SER A 141 -14.02 4.88 -7.19
N VAL A 142 -13.82 6.19 -7.07
CA VAL A 142 -13.51 7.07 -8.21
C VAL A 142 -12.24 6.58 -8.92
N CYS A 143 -11.15 6.36 -8.18
CA CYS A 143 -9.90 5.88 -8.76
C CYS A 143 -10.03 4.48 -9.37
N GLY A 144 -11.01 3.67 -8.99
CA GLY A 144 -11.33 2.37 -9.58
C GLY A 144 -12.03 2.46 -10.94
N ARG A 145 -12.47 3.67 -11.34
CA ARG A 145 -13.20 3.92 -12.60
C ARG A 145 -12.40 4.75 -13.60
N VAL A 146 -11.59 5.71 -13.11
CA VAL A 146 -11.02 6.76 -13.98
C VAL A 146 -9.48 6.80 -13.98
N CYS A 147 -8.83 5.91 -13.25
CA CYS A 147 -7.37 5.92 -13.12
C CYS A 147 -6.70 5.35 -14.38
N PRO A 148 -5.62 5.97 -14.89
CA PRO A 148 -4.87 5.50 -16.06
C PRO A 148 -3.91 4.32 -15.77
N ARG A 149 -4.01 3.71 -14.57
CA ARG A 149 -3.37 2.43 -14.25
C ARG A 149 -1.83 2.41 -14.34
N PHE A 150 -1.14 3.48 -13.89
CA PHE A 150 0.34 3.54 -13.80
C PHE A 150 0.98 2.31 -13.12
N CYS A 151 0.30 1.79 -12.09
CA CYS A 151 0.70 0.60 -11.37
C CYS A 151 0.70 -0.68 -12.22
N GLU A 152 -0.22 -0.82 -13.16
CA GLU A 152 -0.33 -1.96 -14.06
C GLU A 152 0.75 -1.92 -15.15
N GLN A 153 1.10 -0.71 -15.63
CA GLN A 153 2.18 -0.49 -16.59
C GLN A 153 3.55 -0.93 -16.05
N LYS A 154 3.77 -0.83 -14.73
CA LYS A 154 5.00 -1.28 -14.05
C LYS A 154 4.86 -2.64 -13.37
N CYS A 155 3.78 -3.37 -13.62
CA CYS A 155 3.57 -4.70 -13.04
C CYS A 155 4.59 -5.70 -13.64
N ARG A 156 5.30 -6.46 -12.79
CA ARG A 156 6.22 -7.52 -13.25
C ARG A 156 5.55 -8.66 -14.00
N ARG A 157 4.24 -8.84 -13.80
CA ARG A 157 3.49 -9.88 -14.50
C ARG A 157 3.41 -9.67 -16.01
N ASN A 158 3.69 -8.46 -16.52
CA ASN A 158 3.90 -8.20 -17.95
C ASN A 158 5.03 -9.05 -18.56
N LEU A 159 5.94 -9.62 -17.76
CA LEU A 159 7.00 -10.54 -18.21
C LEU A 159 6.55 -12.02 -18.24
N VAL A 160 5.32 -12.30 -17.79
CA VAL A 160 4.72 -13.66 -17.72
C VAL A 160 3.56 -13.77 -18.70
N ASP A 161 2.57 -12.90 -18.52
CA ASP A 161 1.35 -12.80 -19.33
C ASP A 161 0.83 -11.34 -19.32
N GLU A 162 -0.37 -11.09 -18.81
CA GLU A 162 -1.00 -9.77 -18.68
C GLU A 162 -0.83 -9.22 -17.25
N PRO A 163 -0.76 -7.89 -17.05
CA PRO A 163 -0.66 -7.31 -15.72
C PRO A 163 -1.86 -7.70 -14.87
N VAL A 164 -1.70 -7.66 -13.54
CA VAL A 164 -2.82 -7.84 -12.63
C VAL A 164 -3.78 -6.67 -12.79
N ALA A 165 -5.10 -6.94 -12.80
CA ALA A 165 -6.17 -5.95 -12.89
C ALA A 165 -6.34 -5.17 -11.56
N ILE A 166 -5.27 -4.51 -11.11
CA ILE A 166 -5.17 -3.74 -9.87
C ILE A 166 -6.28 -2.70 -9.79
N ASN A 167 -6.62 -2.05 -10.91
CA ASN A 167 -7.67 -1.06 -10.96
C ASN A 167 -9.06 -1.66 -10.68
N ALA A 168 -9.37 -2.78 -11.32
CA ALA A 168 -10.62 -3.50 -11.14
C ALA A 168 -10.77 -4.07 -9.72
N LEU A 169 -9.68 -4.58 -9.14
CA LEU A 169 -9.64 -5.07 -7.75
C LEU A 169 -9.88 -3.94 -6.73
N LYS A 170 -9.28 -2.76 -6.95
CA LYS A 170 -9.53 -1.56 -6.13
C LYS A 170 -11.00 -1.16 -6.19
N ARG A 171 -11.59 -1.15 -7.39
CA ARG A 171 -13.02 -0.88 -7.59
C ARG A 171 -13.89 -1.90 -6.86
N PHE A 172 -13.59 -3.19 -7.00
CA PHE A 172 -14.33 -4.25 -6.32
C PHE A 172 -14.42 -4.02 -4.81
N VAL A 173 -13.29 -3.73 -4.16
CA VAL A 173 -13.25 -3.48 -2.71
C VAL A 173 -13.99 -2.20 -2.33
N ALA A 174 -13.83 -1.13 -3.11
CA ALA A 174 -14.52 0.13 -2.85
C ALA A 174 -16.04 0.01 -3.02
N ASP A 175 -16.50 -0.69 -4.06
CA ASP A 175 -17.92 -0.94 -4.29
C ASP A 175 -18.50 -1.92 -3.25
N PHE A 176 -17.70 -2.87 -2.74
CA PHE A 176 -18.07 -3.74 -1.63
C PHE A 176 -18.31 -2.94 -0.34
N ASP A 177 -17.40 -2.03 0.02
CA ASP A 177 -17.54 -1.14 1.19
C ASP A 177 -18.82 -0.30 1.12
N MET A 178 -19.06 0.36 -0.02
CA MET A 178 -20.24 1.20 -0.22
C MET A 178 -21.57 0.44 -0.08
N LYS A 179 -21.59 -0.87 -0.36
CA LYS A 179 -22.77 -1.72 -0.23
C LYS A 179 -22.98 -2.26 1.18
N ASN A 180 -21.91 -2.44 1.95
CA ASN A 180 -21.94 -3.11 3.26
C ASN A 180 -21.77 -2.15 4.45
N GLY A 181 -21.95 -0.84 4.22
CA GLY A 181 -21.73 0.21 5.20
C GLY A 181 -20.34 0.82 5.00
N PRO A 182 -20.26 2.08 4.51
CA PRO A 182 -18.98 2.72 4.23
C PRO A 182 -18.09 2.79 5.47
N TYR A 183 -16.85 2.33 5.35
CA TYR A 183 -15.85 2.47 6.41
C TYR A 183 -15.56 3.94 6.68
N MET A 184 -15.78 4.34 7.93
CA MET A 184 -15.40 5.63 8.49
C MET A 184 -14.05 5.51 9.20
N PRO A 185 -13.04 6.30 8.80
CA PRO A 185 -11.74 6.31 9.45
C PRO A 185 -11.80 6.94 10.85
N GLU A 186 -10.91 6.50 11.72
CA GLU A 186 -10.74 7.09 13.05
C GLU A 186 -10.05 8.46 12.97
N VAL A 187 -10.59 9.41 13.72
CA VAL A 187 -10.12 10.79 13.79
C VAL A 187 -9.31 10.97 15.07
N LYS A 188 -8.12 11.57 14.98
CA LYS A 188 -7.31 11.90 16.16
C LYS A 188 -7.99 12.97 17.03
N PRO A 189 -7.62 13.10 18.32
CA PRO A 189 -8.14 14.16 19.17
C PRO A 189 -8.00 15.55 18.53
N SER A 190 -9.01 16.40 18.74
CA SER A 190 -9.05 17.76 18.18
C SER A 190 -7.78 18.53 18.52
N THR A 191 -7.18 19.17 17.51
CA THR A 191 -6.01 20.06 17.67
C THR A 191 -6.42 21.50 17.99
N GLY A 192 -7.71 21.83 17.83
CA GLY A 192 -8.23 23.20 17.89
C GLY A 192 -7.81 24.10 16.72
N GLN A 193 -7.06 23.59 15.74
CA GLN A 193 -6.60 24.36 14.59
C GLN A 193 -7.64 24.31 13.45
N ARG A 194 -7.88 25.46 12.82
CA ARG A 194 -8.82 25.61 11.69
C ARG A 194 -8.10 25.77 10.37
N VAL A 195 -8.57 25.04 9.36
CA VAL A 195 -8.03 25.04 7.99
C VAL A 195 -9.13 25.28 6.97
N ALA A 196 -8.90 26.22 6.05
CA ALA A 196 -9.77 26.45 4.91
C ALA A 196 -9.24 25.71 3.67
N VAL A 197 -10.11 24.97 2.98
CA VAL A 197 -9.82 24.30 1.71
C VAL A 197 -10.68 24.93 0.62
N VAL A 198 -10.06 25.63 -0.32
CA VAL A 198 -10.73 26.33 -1.41
C VAL A 198 -10.70 25.46 -2.67
N GLY A 199 -11.84 24.91 -3.05
CA GLY A 199 -12.04 23.98 -4.16
C GLY A 199 -12.21 22.54 -3.68
N GLY A 200 -13.41 21.98 -3.83
CA GLY A 200 -13.78 20.61 -3.47
C GLY A 200 -13.58 19.60 -4.59
N GLY A 201 -12.52 19.77 -5.40
CA GLY A 201 -12.05 18.76 -6.35
C GLY A 201 -11.20 17.67 -5.68
N PRO A 202 -10.59 16.74 -6.45
CA PRO A 202 -9.82 15.63 -5.90
C PRO A 202 -8.70 16.04 -4.93
N ALA A 203 -7.97 17.12 -5.25
CA ALA A 203 -6.88 17.62 -4.41
C ALA A 203 -7.42 18.19 -3.08
N GLY A 204 -8.44 19.04 -3.14
CA GLY A 204 -9.05 19.64 -1.95
C GLY A 204 -9.74 18.60 -1.06
N LEU A 205 -10.51 17.68 -1.64
CA LEU A 205 -11.11 16.56 -0.90
C LEU A 205 -10.04 15.69 -0.24
N SER A 206 -8.91 15.46 -0.92
CA SER A 206 -7.81 14.70 -0.33
C SER A 206 -7.13 15.44 0.82
N VAL A 207 -6.90 16.74 0.71
CA VAL A 207 -6.36 17.55 1.81
C VAL A 207 -7.32 17.54 2.99
N ALA A 208 -8.61 17.76 2.73
CA ALA A 208 -9.62 17.81 3.76
C ALA A 208 -9.72 16.49 4.54
N TYR A 209 -9.71 15.37 3.83
CA TYR A 209 -9.68 14.04 4.44
C TYR A 209 -8.48 13.88 5.39
N PHE A 210 -7.25 14.06 4.91
CA PHE A 210 -6.06 13.78 5.73
C PHE A 210 -5.88 14.76 6.89
N LEU A 211 -6.23 16.04 6.72
CA LEU A 211 -6.18 17.00 7.82
C LEU A 211 -7.24 16.75 8.88
N ALA A 212 -8.45 16.37 8.46
CA ALA A 212 -9.49 15.97 9.40
C ALA A 212 -9.03 14.78 10.25
N LEU A 213 -8.42 13.75 9.64
CA LEU A 213 -7.87 12.59 10.39
C LEU A 213 -6.80 12.98 11.42
N GLU A 214 -6.03 14.04 11.16
CA GLU A 214 -5.04 14.57 12.12
C GLU A 214 -5.68 15.37 13.26
N GLY A 215 -7.00 15.53 13.29
CA GLY A 215 -7.76 16.22 14.33
C GLY A 215 -7.97 17.71 14.07
N HIS A 216 -7.62 18.22 12.88
CA HIS A 216 -7.84 19.62 12.50
C HIS A 216 -9.28 19.87 12.05
N GLN A 217 -9.81 21.05 12.35
CA GLN A 217 -11.14 21.47 11.91
C GLN A 217 -11.05 22.02 10.48
N VAL A 218 -11.56 21.25 9.52
CA VAL A 218 -11.47 21.61 8.10
C VAL A 218 -12.80 22.15 7.59
N THR A 219 -12.77 23.31 6.94
CA THR A 219 -13.90 23.87 6.21
C THR A 219 -13.60 23.90 4.71
N ILE A 220 -14.51 23.39 3.89
CA ILE A 220 -14.38 23.38 2.42
C ILE A 220 -15.22 24.51 1.82
N PHE A 221 -14.65 25.28 0.91
CA PHE A 221 -15.34 26.29 0.10
C PHE A 221 -15.29 25.87 -1.38
N ASP A 222 -16.41 25.81 -2.07
CA ASP A 222 -16.46 25.50 -3.51
C ASP A 222 -17.34 26.50 -4.25
N SER A 223 -16.93 26.90 -5.45
CA SER A 223 -17.67 27.84 -6.29
C SER A 223 -18.89 27.21 -6.96
N ASN A 224 -18.97 25.88 -7.01
CA ASN A 224 -20.05 25.16 -7.68
C ASN A 224 -21.15 24.71 -6.70
N PRO A 225 -22.34 24.35 -7.22
CA PRO A 225 -23.46 23.86 -6.41
C PRO A 225 -23.23 22.49 -5.74
N LYS A 226 -22.23 21.72 -6.17
CA LYS A 226 -21.86 20.42 -5.59
C LYS A 226 -20.35 20.18 -5.67
N LEU A 227 -19.80 19.51 -4.66
CA LEU A 227 -18.38 19.12 -4.64
C LEU A 227 -18.04 18.06 -5.70
N GLY A 228 -16.76 17.90 -5.99
CA GLY A 228 -16.19 16.89 -6.89
C GLY A 228 -15.36 17.50 -8.01
N GLY A 229 -15.47 18.81 -8.26
CA GLY A 229 -14.74 19.50 -9.33
C GLY A 229 -14.83 18.75 -10.67
N MET A 230 -13.71 18.54 -11.34
CA MET A 230 -13.66 17.82 -12.63
C MET A 230 -14.17 16.37 -12.57
N LEU A 231 -14.22 15.72 -11.39
CA LEU A 231 -14.87 14.40 -11.26
C LEU A 231 -16.37 14.49 -11.55
N ARG A 232 -17.00 15.58 -11.11
CA ARG A 232 -18.43 15.81 -11.35
C ARG A 232 -18.66 16.45 -12.71
N TYR A 233 -17.93 17.51 -13.00
CA TYR A 233 -18.23 18.42 -14.10
C TYR A 233 -17.46 18.12 -15.39
N GLY A 234 -16.43 17.26 -15.34
CA GLY A 234 -15.63 16.88 -16.51
C GLY A 234 -15.81 15.43 -16.94
N ILE A 235 -15.98 14.50 -15.99
CA ILE A 235 -16.09 13.07 -16.30
C ILE A 235 -17.57 12.70 -16.52
N PRO A 236 -17.95 12.05 -17.64
CA PRO A 236 -19.34 11.68 -17.90
C PRO A 236 -19.93 10.64 -16.92
N GLU A 237 -21.26 10.63 -16.78
CA GLU A 237 -22.01 9.69 -15.91
C GLU A 237 -21.74 8.21 -16.25
N TYR A 238 -21.57 7.88 -17.54
CA TYR A 238 -21.33 6.50 -17.99
C TYR A 238 -19.96 5.93 -17.59
N ARG A 239 -19.01 6.80 -17.18
CA ARG A 239 -17.70 6.41 -16.63
C ARG A 239 -17.66 6.55 -15.11
N LEU A 240 -18.21 7.63 -14.60
CA LEU A 240 -18.25 7.93 -13.17
C LEU A 240 -19.66 8.37 -12.76
N PRO A 241 -20.49 7.41 -12.29
CA PRO A 241 -21.84 7.71 -11.83
C PRO A 241 -21.83 8.72 -10.68
N LYS A 242 -22.65 9.77 -10.76
CA LYS A 242 -22.64 10.85 -9.75
C LYS A 242 -23.18 10.39 -8.40
N SER A 243 -24.07 9.41 -8.40
CA SER A 243 -24.56 8.78 -7.17
C SER A 243 -23.45 8.06 -6.38
N ILE A 244 -22.48 7.46 -7.07
CA ILE A 244 -21.30 6.83 -6.45
C ILE A 244 -20.33 7.91 -5.93
N LEU A 245 -20.10 8.95 -6.74
CA LEU A 245 -19.29 10.10 -6.34
C LEU A 245 -19.85 10.78 -5.09
N ASP A 246 -21.16 10.98 -5.02
CA ASP A 246 -21.84 11.60 -3.87
C ASP A 246 -21.61 10.80 -2.58
N LYS A 247 -21.70 9.46 -2.63
CA LYS A 247 -21.44 8.58 -1.47
C LYS A 247 -19.99 8.67 -0.99
N GLU A 248 -19.03 8.70 -1.92
CA GLU A 248 -17.61 8.78 -1.55
C GLU A 248 -17.26 10.15 -0.97
N ILE A 249 -17.78 11.23 -1.56
CA ILE A 249 -17.61 12.59 -1.03
C ILE A 249 -18.27 12.72 0.34
N ALA A 250 -19.45 12.14 0.55
CA ALA A 250 -20.16 12.19 1.83
C ALA A 250 -19.30 11.67 3.00
N THR A 251 -18.56 10.58 2.76
CA THR A 251 -17.61 10.01 3.74
C THR A 251 -16.53 11.01 4.14
N ILE A 252 -16.03 11.81 3.19
CA ILE A 252 -15.02 12.85 3.45
C ILE A 252 -15.65 14.03 4.17
N THR A 253 -16.78 14.55 3.66
CA THR A 253 -17.43 15.74 4.24
C THR A 253 -17.97 15.51 5.63
N SER A 254 -18.32 14.26 6.00
CA SER A 254 -18.69 13.93 7.38
C SER A 254 -17.55 14.03 8.39
N LEU A 255 -16.29 14.11 7.92
CA LEU A 255 -15.12 14.37 8.74
C LEU A 255 -14.82 15.88 8.86
N CYS A 256 -15.44 16.71 8.02
CA CYS A 256 -15.20 18.14 7.97
C CYS A 256 -16.14 18.91 8.91
N GLU A 257 -15.70 20.08 9.36
CA GLU A 257 -16.50 20.99 10.19
C GLU A 257 -17.66 21.57 9.38
N SER A 258 -17.39 22.03 8.16
CA SER A 258 -18.38 22.72 7.32
C SER A 258 -18.03 22.65 5.84
N VAL A 259 -19.05 22.78 5.00
CA VAL A 259 -18.93 22.86 3.54
C VAL A 259 -19.78 24.04 3.04
N TYR A 260 -19.14 25.03 2.43
CA TYR A 260 -19.76 26.18 1.80
C TYR A 260 -19.72 26.02 0.28
N LEU A 261 -20.90 25.93 -0.33
CA LEU A 261 -21.06 25.79 -1.78
C LEU A 261 -21.43 27.14 -2.39
N ASN A 262 -21.27 27.29 -3.71
CA ASN A 262 -21.48 28.55 -4.43
C ASN A 262 -20.67 29.74 -3.86
N SER A 263 -19.54 29.45 -3.24
CA SER A 263 -18.66 30.45 -2.59
C SER A 263 -17.36 30.55 -3.36
N THR A 264 -17.10 31.72 -3.94
CA THR A 264 -16.03 31.97 -4.90
C THR A 264 -14.96 32.87 -4.30
N LEU A 265 -13.71 32.39 -4.28
CA LEU A 265 -12.54 33.18 -3.88
C LEU A 265 -12.38 34.41 -4.78
N GLY A 266 -12.16 35.58 -4.18
CA GLY A 266 -12.02 36.87 -4.87
C GLY A 266 -13.36 37.62 -5.06
N ARG A 267 -14.50 36.93 -4.97
CA ARG A 267 -15.83 37.55 -5.02
C ARG A 267 -16.54 37.54 -3.68
N ASP A 268 -16.66 36.36 -3.08
CA ASP A 268 -17.46 36.15 -1.87
C ASP A 268 -16.60 36.16 -0.60
N PHE A 269 -15.31 35.79 -0.72
CA PHE A 269 -14.32 35.84 0.35
C PHE A 269 -12.90 36.01 -0.24
N THR A 270 -11.95 36.41 0.61
CA THR A 270 -10.53 36.58 0.27
C THR A 270 -9.61 35.76 1.20
N ILE A 271 -8.33 35.64 0.85
CA ILE A 271 -7.32 34.93 1.67
C ILE A 271 -7.19 35.61 3.05
N GLU A 272 -7.15 36.94 3.08
CA GLU A 272 -7.07 37.76 4.27
C GLU A 272 -8.33 37.63 5.12
N SER A 273 -9.53 37.63 4.51
CA SER A 273 -10.77 37.42 5.26
C SER A 273 -10.77 36.06 5.98
N LEU A 274 -10.31 35.00 5.32
CA LEU A 274 -10.17 33.69 5.95
C LEU A 274 -9.14 33.71 7.09
N LYS A 275 -8.01 34.40 6.92
CA LYS A 275 -7.04 34.57 8.02
C LYS A 275 -7.65 35.32 9.22
N LYS A 276 -8.43 36.38 8.97
CA LYS A 276 -9.15 37.15 10.00
C LYS A 276 -10.21 36.31 10.72
N ASP A 277 -10.89 35.43 9.99
CA ASP A 277 -11.86 34.48 10.52
C ASP A 277 -11.22 33.34 11.34
N GLY A 278 -9.89 33.34 11.49
CA GLY A 278 -9.15 32.43 12.36
C GLY A 278 -8.61 31.17 11.68
N TYR A 279 -8.70 31.06 10.35
CA TYR A 279 -8.05 29.98 9.62
C TYR A 279 -6.53 30.17 9.62
N LYS A 280 -5.80 29.25 10.25
CA LYS A 280 -4.33 29.32 10.37
C LYS A 280 -3.60 28.82 9.13
N ALA A 281 -4.23 27.91 8.38
CA ALA A 281 -3.73 27.45 7.10
C ALA A 281 -4.84 27.47 6.04
N ILE A 282 -4.46 27.74 4.79
CA ILE A 282 -5.38 27.78 3.65
C ILE A 282 -4.78 26.92 2.52
N PHE A 283 -5.57 25.99 1.97
CA PHE A 283 -5.21 25.22 0.79
C PHE A 283 -6.05 25.65 -0.40
N ILE A 284 -5.39 26.03 -1.51
CA ILE A 284 -6.03 26.52 -2.73
C ILE A 284 -5.95 25.44 -3.82
N ALA A 285 -7.10 24.94 -4.25
CA ALA A 285 -7.28 23.83 -5.19
C ALA A 285 -8.26 24.19 -6.32
N LEU A 286 -8.02 25.31 -7.00
CA LEU A 286 -8.90 25.84 -8.06
C LEU A 286 -9.00 24.90 -9.27
N GLY A 287 -7.96 24.10 -9.53
CA GLY A 287 -7.87 23.25 -10.71
C GLY A 287 -7.61 24.02 -12.00
N ALA A 288 -7.61 23.33 -13.14
CA ALA A 288 -7.50 23.92 -14.48
C ALA A 288 -8.87 23.87 -15.18
N GLN A 289 -9.79 24.74 -14.78
CA GLN A 289 -11.20 24.66 -15.21
C GLN A 289 -11.48 25.35 -16.55
N ALA A 290 -10.57 26.19 -17.04
CA ALA A 290 -10.72 26.89 -18.31
C ALA A 290 -10.17 26.06 -19.48
N SER A 291 -10.77 26.21 -20.66
CA SER A 291 -10.28 25.57 -21.90
C SER A 291 -9.29 26.49 -22.63
N LEU A 292 -8.28 25.89 -23.28
CA LEU A 292 -7.43 26.63 -24.21
C LEU A 292 -8.19 26.96 -25.51
N LYS A 293 -7.94 28.15 -26.06
CA LYS A 293 -8.48 28.58 -27.36
C LYS A 293 -7.70 27.99 -28.53
N LEU A 294 -8.37 27.72 -29.65
CA LEU A 294 -7.77 27.12 -30.85
C LEU A 294 -6.78 28.07 -31.53
N GLN A 295 -6.98 29.38 -31.39
CA GLN A 295 -6.21 30.44 -32.02
C GLN A 295 -6.27 30.38 -33.56
N VAL A 296 -7.46 30.10 -34.08
CA VAL A 296 -7.74 30.06 -35.53
C VAL A 296 -8.83 31.07 -35.89
N GLU A 297 -8.85 31.51 -37.14
CA GLU A 297 -9.91 32.39 -37.63
C GLU A 297 -11.29 31.70 -37.48
N GLY A 298 -12.30 32.45 -37.03
CA GLY A 298 -13.66 31.95 -36.86
C GLY A 298 -13.92 31.17 -35.56
N GLU A 299 -12.96 31.09 -34.63
CA GLU A 299 -13.11 30.32 -33.37
C GLU A 299 -14.24 30.80 -32.43
N ASN A 300 -14.76 32.02 -32.63
CA ASN A 300 -15.87 32.58 -31.84
C ASN A 300 -17.25 32.42 -32.52
N ALA A 301 -17.34 31.65 -33.62
CA ALA A 301 -18.61 31.38 -34.29
C ALA A 301 -19.57 30.59 -33.39
N GLU A 302 -20.88 30.80 -33.56
CA GLU A 302 -21.90 30.01 -32.87
C GLU A 302 -21.76 28.53 -33.26
N GLY A 303 -21.82 27.60 -32.30
CA GLY A 303 -21.57 26.17 -32.54
C GLY A 303 -20.12 25.74 -32.32
N VAL A 304 -19.19 26.67 -32.01
CA VAL A 304 -17.87 26.33 -31.48
C VAL A 304 -17.92 26.31 -29.96
N LEU A 305 -17.78 25.12 -29.37
CA LEU A 305 -17.91 24.92 -27.93
C LEU A 305 -16.56 24.55 -27.29
N PRO A 306 -16.19 25.16 -26.15
CA PRO A 306 -15.07 24.67 -25.35
C PRO A 306 -15.40 23.29 -24.75
N GLY A 307 -14.48 22.33 -24.85
CA GLY A 307 -14.72 20.94 -24.45
C GLY A 307 -15.06 20.76 -22.97
N VAL A 308 -14.40 21.50 -22.07
CA VAL A 308 -14.73 21.46 -20.63
C VAL A 308 -16.11 22.02 -20.37
N ASN A 309 -16.47 23.12 -21.02
CA ASN A 309 -17.78 23.76 -20.86
C ASN A 309 -18.88 22.84 -21.39
N PHE A 310 -18.69 22.23 -22.55
CA PHE A 310 -19.64 21.26 -23.10
C PHE A 310 -19.92 20.12 -22.11
N LEU A 311 -18.88 19.46 -21.58
CA LEU A 311 -19.04 18.38 -20.62
C LEU A 311 -19.70 18.84 -19.31
N ARG A 312 -19.34 20.05 -18.86
CA ARG A 312 -19.92 20.66 -17.67
C ARG A 312 -21.41 20.96 -17.84
N ASP A 313 -21.79 21.54 -18.97
CA ASP A 313 -23.18 21.90 -19.27
C ASP A 313 -24.05 20.63 -19.33
N VAL A 314 -23.55 19.57 -19.97
CA VAL A 314 -24.20 18.25 -19.95
C VAL A 314 -24.32 17.69 -18.54
N ALA A 315 -23.28 17.82 -17.71
CA ALA A 315 -23.32 17.39 -16.31
C ALA A 315 -24.32 18.19 -15.46
N PHE A 316 -24.63 19.43 -15.84
CA PHE A 316 -25.69 20.24 -15.24
C PHE A 316 -27.10 19.89 -15.77
N GLY A 317 -27.22 18.98 -16.75
CA GLY A 317 -28.48 18.67 -17.41
C GLY A 317 -28.93 19.77 -18.38
N ILE A 318 -28.02 20.66 -18.78
CA ILE A 318 -28.30 21.68 -19.80
C ILE A 318 -28.35 20.99 -21.16
N HIS A 319 -29.44 21.19 -21.90
CA HIS A 319 -29.57 20.65 -23.24
C HIS A 319 -28.66 21.41 -24.22
N VAL A 320 -27.76 20.69 -24.89
CA VAL A 320 -26.86 21.24 -25.90
C VAL A 320 -27.31 20.76 -27.27
N ASN A 321 -27.65 21.68 -28.18
CA ASN A 321 -28.02 21.35 -29.54
C ASN A 321 -26.76 21.15 -30.41
N LEU A 322 -26.46 19.89 -30.75
CA LEU A 322 -25.24 19.52 -31.48
C LEU A 322 -25.38 19.45 -33.00
N GLY A 323 -26.60 19.40 -33.54
CA GLY A 323 -26.82 19.03 -34.94
C GLY A 323 -26.54 17.55 -35.23
N GLU A 324 -26.30 17.21 -36.50
CA GLU A 324 -26.07 15.82 -36.92
C GLU A 324 -24.59 15.43 -36.94
N ALA A 325 -23.70 16.37 -37.30
CA ALA A 325 -22.27 16.15 -37.44
C ALA A 325 -21.45 16.99 -36.45
N VAL A 326 -20.60 16.34 -35.65
CA VAL A 326 -19.77 16.98 -34.63
C VAL A 326 -18.29 16.72 -34.88
N ALA A 327 -17.48 17.78 -34.93
CA ALA A 327 -16.03 17.69 -34.98
C ALA A 327 -15.41 17.96 -33.61
N ILE A 328 -14.58 17.04 -33.10
CA ILE A 328 -13.86 17.19 -31.83
C ILE A 328 -12.40 17.48 -32.15
N ILE A 329 -11.87 18.62 -31.70
CA ILE A 329 -10.45 18.96 -31.89
C ILE A 329 -9.66 18.60 -30.63
N GLY A 330 -8.80 17.58 -30.73
CA GLY A 330 -7.93 17.15 -29.62
C GLY A 330 -7.78 15.63 -29.52
N GLY A 331 -6.90 15.19 -28.62
CA GLY A 331 -6.62 13.76 -28.41
C GLY A 331 -6.47 13.35 -26.94
N GLY A 332 -6.86 14.21 -26.00
CA GLY A 332 -6.83 13.89 -24.57
C GLY A 332 -8.09 13.15 -24.11
N ASN A 333 -8.13 12.74 -22.84
CA ASN A 333 -9.33 12.10 -22.26
C ASN A 333 -10.59 12.99 -22.38
N THR A 334 -10.45 14.32 -22.21
CA THR A 334 -11.53 15.28 -22.45
C THR A 334 -12.11 15.18 -23.87
N ALA A 335 -11.27 14.93 -24.87
CA ALA A 335 -11.73 14.77 -26.25
C ALA A 335 -12.51 13.46 -26.43
N MET A 336 -12.05 12.36 -25.81
CA MET A 336 -12.75 11.07 -25.87
C MET A 336 -14.11 11.15 -25.14
N ASP A 337 -14.12 11.77 -23.95
CA ASP A 337 -15.34 11.98 -23.17
C ASP A 337 -16.34 12.87 -23.94
N ALA A 338 -15.86 13.95 -24.58
CA ALA A 338 -16.71 14.81 -25.41
C ALA A 338 -17.26 14.06 -26.62
N ALA A 339 -16.43 13.28 -27.33
CA ALA A 339 -16.85 12.52 -28.52
C ALA A 339 -17.95 11.50 -28.17
N ARG A 340 -17.72 10.71 -27.12
CA ARG A 340 -18.66 9.67 -26.66
C ARG A 340 -19.94 10.27 -26.06
N THR A 341 -19.84 11.44 -25.42
CA THR A 341 -21.00 12.20 -24.93
C THR A 341 -21.82 12.76 -26.10
N ALA A 342 -21.19 13.28 -27.15
CA ALA A 342 -21.88 13.77 -28.35
C ALA A 342 -22.71 12.68 -29.02
N LEU A 343 -22.18 11.45 -29.15
CA LEU A 343 -22.95 10.30 -29.65
C LEU A 343 -24.20 10.03 -28.81
N ARG A 344 -24.08 10.10 -27.47
CA ARG A 344 -25.19 9.87 -26.53
C ARG A 344 -26.25 10.95 -26.55
N LEU A 345 -25.88 12.16 -26.96
CA LEU A 345 -26.82 13.26 -27.20
C LEU A 345 -27.48 13.21 -28.58
N GLY A 346 -27.17 12.19 -29.40
CA GLY A 346 -27.84 11.93 -30.67
C GLY A 346 -27.10 12.37 -31.92
N ALA A 347 -25.84 12.80 -31.82
CA ALA A 347 -25.02 13.08 -33.00
C ALA A 347 -24.91 11.83 -33.89
N LYS A 348 -25.22 11.97 -35.18
CA LYS A 348 -25.17 10.87 -36.17
C LYS A 348 -23.74 10.58 -36.61
N LYS A 349 -22.90 11.63 -36.68
CA LYS A 349 -21.50 11.54 -37.05
C LYS A 349 -20.65 12.32 -36.05
N VAL A 350 -19.63 11.67 -35.50
CA VAL A 350 -18.66 12.31 -34.59
C VAL A 350 -17.27 11.99 -35.10
N THR A 351 -16.49 13.04 -35.37
CA THR A 351 -15.13 12.91 -35.91
C THR A 351 -14.14 13.60 -34.98
N VAL A 352 -13.15 12.86 -34.48
CA VAL A 352 -12.03 13.38 -33.70
C VAL A 352 -10.89 13.75 -34.64
N ILE A 353 -10.48 15.01 -34.62
CA ILE A 353 -9.37 15.56 -35.40
C ILE A 353 -8.17 15.73 -34.46
N TYR A 354 -7.09 15.00 -34.76
CA TYR A 354 -5.88 15.02 -33.95
C TYR A 354 -4.62 15.25 -34.78
N ARG A 355 -3.83 16.24 -34.36
CA ARG A 355 -2.63 16.69 -35.08
C ARG A 355 -1.43 15.72 -35.05
N ARG A 356 -1.53 14.57 -34.39
CA ARG A 356 -0.47 13.54 -34.37
C ARG A 356 -1.05 12.16 -34.69
N SER A 357 -0.21 11.12 -34.65
CA SER A 357 -0.66 9.75 -34.84
C SER A 357 -1.32 9.19 -33.58
N ARG A 358 -1.91 7.99 -33.69
CA ARG A 358 -2.49 7.24 -32.57
C ARG A 358 -1.47 7.00 -31.44
N ALA A 359 -0.20 6.77 -31.77
CA ALA A 359 0.84 6.44 -30.80
C ALA A 359 1.19 7.60 -29.85
N GLU A 360 1.05 8.85 -30.31
CA GLU A 360 1.31 10.04 -29.47
C GLU A 360 0.04 10.60 -28.82
N MET A 361 -1.08 9.87 -28.84
CA MET A 361 -2.34 10.33 -28.28
C MET A 361 -2.29 10.32 -26.74
N PRO A 362 -2.61 11.43 -26.04
CA PRO A 362 -2.54 11.47 -24.58
C PRO A 362 -3.66 10.69 -23.85
N ALA A 363 -4.77 10.41 -24.52
CA ALA A 363 -5.86 9.63 -23.93
C ALA A 363 -5.42 8.19 -23.61
N ALA A 364 -6.06 7.57 -22.62
CA ALA A 364 -5.83 6.16 -22.34
C ALA A 364 -6.21 5.31 -23.56
N VAL A 365 -5.40 4.30 -23.87
CA VAL A 365 -5.59 3.45 -25.08
C VAL A 365 -6.99 2.83 -25.08
N GLU A 366 -7.44 2.36 -23.92
CA GLU A 366 -8.77 1.77 -23.74
C GLU A 366 -9.88 2.78 -24.04
N GLU A 367 -9.72 4.06 -23.69
CA GLU A 367 -10.75 5.07 -23.99
C GLU A 367 -10.85 5.40 -25.48
N VAL A 368 -9.71 5.34 -26.19
CA VAL A 368 -9.66 5.51 -27.65
C VAL A 368 -10.34 4.33 -28.34
N GLU A 369 -10.01 3.11 -27.92
CA GLU A 369 -10.61 1.88 -28.46
C GLU A 369 -12.12 1.84 -28.21
N GLU A 370 -12.58 2.23 -27.02
CA GLU A 370 -14.00 2.24 -26.69
C GLU A 370 -14.77 3.33 -27.44
N ALA A 371 -14.15 4.48 -27.72
CA ALA A 371 -14.72 5.50 -28.60
C ALA A 371 -14.87 4.98 -30.04
N GLU A 372 -13.85 4.30 -30.56
CA GLU A 372 -13.84 3.67 -31.89
C GLU A 372 -14.94 2.59 -32.01
N HIS A 373 -15.05 1.71 -31.01
CA HIS A 373 -16.13 0.70 -30.95
C HIS A 373 -17.54 1.31 -30.90
N GLU A 374 -17.68 2.50 -30.31
CA GLU A 374 -18.93 3.27 -30.29
C GLU A 374 -19.19 4.03 -31.60
N GLY A 375 -18.27 3.98 -32.57
CA GLY A 375 -18.41 4.57 -33.91
C GLY A 375 -17.90 6.00 -34.04
N VAL A 376 -17.01 6.44 -33.15
CA VAL A 376 -16.27 7.70 -33.34
C VAL A 376 -15.24 7.52 -34.45
N GLU A 377 -15.24 8.42 -35.44
CA GLU A 377 -14.25 8.44 -36.51
C GLU A 377 -13.01 9.21 -36.07
N PHE A 378 -11.81 8.75 -36.44
CA PHE A 378 -10.55 9.42 -36.13
C PHE A 378 -9.86 9.92 -37.38
N MET A 379 -9.53 11.22 -37.40
CA MET A 379 -8.70 11.88 -38.38
C MET A 379 -7.37 12.26 -37.73
N PHE A 380 -6.41 11.34 -37.83
CA PHE A 380 -5.04 11.57 -37.37
C PHE A 380 -4.28 12.47 -38.33
N LEU A 381 -3.14 12.97 -37.86
CA LEU A 381 -2.24 13.81 -38.65
C LEU A 381 -2.98 14.98 -39.31
N SER A 382 -3.94 15.56 -38.60
CA SER A 382 -4.80 16.62 -39.12
C SER A 382 -4.91 17.74 -38.07
N ALA A 383 -4.71 18.99 -38.48
CA ALA A 383 -4.83 20.15 -37.59
C ALA A 383 -5.74 21.21 -38.19
N PRO A 384 -6.61 21.86 -37.38
CA PRO A 384 -7.48 22.91 -37.88
C PRO A 384 -6.67 24.17 -38.21
N THR A 385 -7.01 24.83 -39.32
CA THR A 385 -6.45 26.11 -39.76
C THR A 385 -7.45 27.24 -39.65
N LYS A 386 -8.74 26.95 -39.90
CA LYS A 386 -9.83 27.95 -39.90
C LYS A 386 -11.18 27.30 -39.62
N ILE A 387 -12.06 27.99 -38.89
CA ILE A 387 -13.47 27.61 -38.75
C ILE A 387 -14.28 28.23 -39.88
N ILE A 388 -15.03 27.41 -40.60
CA ILE A 388 -15.93 27.85 -41.66
C ILE A 388 -17.29 28.13 -41.03
N SER A 389 -17.78 29.36 -41.20
CA SER A 389 -19.08 29.78 -40.68
C SER A 389 -19.97 30.34 -41.80
N ARG A 390 -21.27 30.17 -41.64
CA ARG A 390 -22.32 30.75 -42.47
C ARG A 390 -23.31 31.45 -41.56
N ASP A 391 -23.60 32.72 -41.83
CA ASP A 391 -24.49 33.56 -41.01
C ASP A 391 -24.09 33.58 -39.52
N GLY A 392 -22.79 33.52 -39.23
CA GLY A 392 -22.24 33.51 -37.86
C GLY A 392 -22.21 32.15 -37.15
N ARG A 393 -22.78 31.10 -37.75
CA ARG A 393 -22.79 29.72 -37.22
C ARG A 393 -21.75 28.83 -37.91
N ALA A 394 -21.06 27.99 -37.15
CA ALA A 394 -20.13 27.00 -37.66
C ALA A 394 -20.85 25.98 -38.57
N VAL A 395 -20.25 25.69 -39.72
CA VAL A 395 -20.71 24.67 -40.68
C VAL A 395 -19.59 23.69 -41.06
N GLY A 396 -18.35 23.95 -40.64
CA GLY A 396 -17.23 23.05 -40.82
C GLY A 396 -15.91 23.63 -40.33
N VAL A 397 -14.86 22.82 -40.45
CA VAL A 397 -13.49 23.19 -40.10
C VAL A 397 -12.56 22.90 -41.27
N GLU A 398 -11.79 23.89 -41.66
CA GLU A 398 -10.68 23.73 -42.58
C GLU A 398 -9.48 23.17 -41.81
N CYS A 399 -8.85 22.15 -42.39
CA CYS A 399 -7.74 21.42 -41.80
C CYS A 399 -6.60 21.28 -42.82
N VAL A 400 -5.40 21.06 -42.30
CA VAL A 400 -4.20 20.72 -43.07
C VAL A 400 -3.69 19.36 -42.63
N GLN A 401 -3.12 18.59 -43.55
CA GLN A 401 -2.41 17.36 -43.21
C GLN A 401 -1.11 17.70 -42.48
N MET A 402 -0.73 16.86 -41.54
CA MET A 402 0.45 16.99 -40.72
C MET A 402 1.40 15.83 -40.98
N GLU A 403 2.70 16.07 -40.97
CA GLU A 403 3.71 15.04 -40.82
C GLU A 403 4.41 15.16 -39.46
N LEU A 404 4.99 14.06 -38.99
CA LEU A 404 5.70 14.03 -37.73
C LEU A 404 7.19 14.19 -37.98
N SER A 405 7.82 15.14 -37.30
CA SER A 405 9.27 15.27 -37.25
C SER A 405 9.94 14.05 -36.61
N GLU A 406 11.26 14.01 -36.68
CA GLU A 406 12.04 13.13 -35.81
C GLU A 406 11.70 13.35 -34.32
N PRO A 407 11.78 12.31 -33.47
CA PRO A 407 11.55 12.42 -32.04
C PRO A 407 12.47 13.45 -31.40
N ASP A 408 11.91 14.33 -30.56
CA ASP A 408 12.71 15.22 -29.72
C ASP A 408 13.35 14.46 -28.54
N ALA A 409 14.11 15.16 -27.70
CA ALA A 409 14.77 14.58 -26.52
C ALA A 409 13.80 13.93 -25.50
N SER A 410 12.51 14.22 -25.57
CA SER A 410 11.47 13.56 -24.77
C SER A 410 10.87 12.32 -25.45
N GLY A 411 11.37 11.96 -26.63
CA GLY A 411 10.82 10.92 -27.51
C GLY A 411 9.57 11.37 -28.28
N ARG A 412 9.17 12.65 -28.16
CA ARG A 412 7.92 13.14 -28.74
C ARG A 412 8.17 13.75 -30.11
N ARG A 413 7.35 13.38 -31.09
CA ARG A 413 7.43 13.96 -32.44
C ARG A 413 6.64 15.27 -32.53
N LYS A 414 7.22 16.26 -33.20
CA LYS A 414 6.56 17.55 -33.46
C LYS A 414 5.74 17.43 -34.75
N PRO A 415 4.45 17.82 -34.73
CA PRO A 415 3.65 17.86 -35.94
C PRO A 415 4.01 19.10 -36.77
N VAL A 416 4.23 18.92 -38.07
CA VAL A 416 4.58 19.95 -39.05
C VAL A 416 3.53 19.93 -40.18
N PRO A 417 2.97 21.08 -40.59
CA PRO A 417 1.97 21.11 -41.65
C PRO A 417 2.57 20.78 -43.02
N ILE A 418 1.85 20.00 -43.83
CA ILE A 418 2.18 19.73 -45.22
C ILE A 418 1.55 20.81 -46.10
N GLU A 419 2.37 21.63 -46.75
CA GLU A 419 1.88 22.71 -47.61
C GLU A 419 1.02 22.19 -48.78
N GLY A 420 -0.05 22.91 -49.12
CA GLY A 420 -0.98 22.51 -50.20
C GLY A 420 -1.95 21.36 -49.88
N SER A 421 -1.90 20.81 -48.67
CA SER A 421 -2.74 19.65 -48.26
C SER A 421 -4.08 20.03 -47.60
N GLY A 422 -4.58 21.24 -47.83
CA GLY A 422 -5.79 21.76 -47.18
C GLY A 422 -7.06 20.99 -47.58
N PHE A 423 -7.92 20.71 -46.61
CA PHE A 423 -9.23 20.07 -46.83
C PHE A 423 -10.26 20.53 -45.79
N THR A 424 -11.55 20.27 -46.04
CA THR A 424 -12.64 20.69 -45.17
C THR A 424 -13.37 19.50 -44.56
N VAL A 425 -13.62 19.56 -43.25
CA VAL A 425 -14.49 18.63 -42.52
C VAL A 425 -15.80 19.35 -42.20
N GLN A 426 -16.92 18.86 -42.74
CA GLN A 426 -18.25 19.40 -42.46
C GLN A 426 -18.70 19.03 -41.04
N ALA A 427 -19.19 19.99 -40.27
CA ALA A 427 -19.69 19.80 -38.91
C ALA A 427 -20.61 20.94 -38.48
N ASP A 428 -21.73 20.60 -37.85
CA ASP A 428 -22.69 21.56 -37.27
C ASP A 428 -22.20 22.12 -35.94
N THR A 429 -21.39 21.34 -35.21
CA THR A 429 -20.79 21.72 -33.93
C THR A 429 -19.33 21.33 -33.89
N ILE A 430 -18.49 22.22 -33.36
CA ILE A 430 -17.04 22.02 -33.23
C ILE A 430 -16.67 22.14 -31.76
N ILE A 431 -16.13 21.07 -31.18
CA ILE A 431 -15.77 21.03 -29.76
C ILE A 431 -14.25 21.10 -29.62
N ALA A 432 -13.75 22.19 -29.04
CA ALA A 432 -12.33 22.41 -28.82
C ALA A 432 -11.87 21.77 -27.49
N ALA A 433 -11.16 20.64 -27.58
CA ALA A 433 -10.65 19.86 -26.45
C ALA A 433 -9.11 19.74 -26.48
N ILE A 434 -8.42 20.86 -26.73
CA ILE A 434 -6.97 20.91 -26.95
C ILE A 434 -6.12 21.11 -25.68
N GLY A 435 -6.77 21.29 -24.52
CA GLY A 435 -6.10 21.42 -23.23
C GLY A 435 -6.89 22.31 -22.28
N GLN A 436 -6.42 22.34 -21.04
CA GLN A 436 -7.02 23.09 -19.95
C GLN A 436 -5.98 24.04 -19.35
N THR A 437 -6.45 25.12 -18.73
CA THR A 437 -5.60 26.11 -18.06
C THR A 437 -6.26 26.62 -16.79
N LEU A 438 -5.45 27.25 -15.93
CA LEU A 438 -5.94 27.90 -14.73
C LEU A 438 -6.63 29.21 -15.08
N GLU A 439 -7.80 29.42 -14.50
CA GLU A 439 -8.47 30.72 -14.47
C GLU A 439 -8.27 31.31 -13.08
N MET A 440 -7.43 32.35 -12.98
CA MET A 440 -7.15 32.99 -11.70
C MET A 440 -8.27 33.97 -11.35
N PRO A 441 -8.84 33.90 -10.14
CA PRO A 441 -9.77 34.92 -9.68
C PRO A 441 -9.05 36.26 -9.53
N THR A 442 -9.81 37.36 -9.61
CA THR A 442 -9.30 38.68 -9.23
C THR A 442 -9.06 38.71 -7.73
N LEU A 443 -7.80 38.87 -7.32
CA LEU A 443 -7.38 39.00 -5.92
C LEU A 443 -6.96 40.44 -5.62
N SER A 444 -7.00 40.86 -4.36
CA SER A 444 -6.52 42.18 -3.98
C SER A 444 -4.99 42.28 -4.11
N ASP A 445 -4.43 43.49 -4.24
CA ASP A 445 -3.00 43.70 -4.57
C ASP A 445 -2.02 43.08 -3.54
N GLY A 446 -2.45 42.89 -2.28
CA GLY A 446 -1.68 42.22 -1.23
C GLY A 446 -1.81 40.69 -1.18
N GLU A 447 -2.67 40.11 -2.01
CA GLU A 447 -3.03 38.68 -2.02
C GLU A 447 -2.60 37.97 -3.31
N GLN A 448 -1.79 38.63 -4.15
CA GLN A 448 -1.38 38.07 -5.43
C GLN A 448 -0.46 36.85 -5.25
N LEU A 449 -0.97 35.69 -5.65
CA LEU A 449 -0.19 34.47 -5.76
C LEU A 449 0.75 34.57 -6.95
N LYS A 450 2.04 34.24 -6.74
CA LYS A 450 2.99 34.12 -7.84
C LYS A 450 2.56 33.00 -8.78
N LEU A 451 2.60 33.27 -10.07
CA LEU A 451 2.36 32.28 -11.12
C LEU A 451 3.68 31.91 -11.78
N ASN A 452 3.83 30.64 -12.13
CA ASN A 452 4.96 30.18 -12.91
C ASN A 452 4.82 30.61 -14.39
N LYS A 453 5.87 30.38 -15.19
CA LYS A 453 5.90 30.73 -16.63
C LYS A 453 4.78 30.11 -17.48
N LYS A 454 4.08 29.09 -16.96
CA LYS A 454 2.97 28.40 -17.64
C LYS A 454 1.59 28.90 -17.17
N GLY A 455 1.54 29.89 -16.27
CA GLY A 455 0.29 30.47 -15.77
C GLY A 455 -0.37 29.69 -14.64
N TYR A 456 0.32 28.77 -13.98
CA TYR A 456 -0.19 28.03 -12.80
C TYR A 456 0.40 28.59 -11.51
N ILE A 457 -0.27 28.34 -10.37
CA ILE A 457 0.20 28.79 -9.05
C ILE A 457 1.60 28.21 -8.79
N GLU A 458 2.57 29.09 -8.51
CA GLU A 458 3.92 28.68 -8.17
C GLU A 458 3.97 28.15 -6.74
N VAL A 459 4.53 26.94 -6.60
CA VAL A 459 4.67 26.26 -5.33
C VAL A 459 6.04 25.62 -5.19
N ASN A 460 6.50 25.45 -3.95
CA ASN A 460 7.59 24.53 -3.65
C ASN A 460 7.17 23.11 -4.07
N LYS A 461 7.97 22.44 -4.91
CA LYS A 461 7.60 21.14 -5.48
C LYS A 461 7.48 20.01 -4.46
N GLU A 462 8.20 20.11 -3.34
CA GLU A 462 8.21 19.06 -2.32
C GLU A 462 7.25 19.36 -1.16
N THR A 463 7.14 20.62 -0.74
CA THR A 463 6.30 21.04 0.40
C THR A 463 4.93 21.59 0.00
N LEU A 464 4.77 22.03 -1.25
CA LEU A 464 3.54 22.65 -1.81
C LEU A 464 3.16 24.00 -1.18
N GLU A 465 4.11 24.66 -0.50
CA GLU A 465 3.99 26.04 -0.03
C GLU A 465 3.94 27.01 -1.22
N THR A 466 3.08 28.03 -1.12
CA THR A 466 2.98 29.13 -2.10
C THR A 466 3.90 30.29 -1.73
N SER A 467 3.80 31.41 -2.45
CA SER A 467 4.47 32.66 -2.09
C SER A 467 3.92 33.35 -0.83
N ILE A 468 2.79 32.90 -0.29
CA ILE A 468 2.14 33.49 0.88
C ILE A 468 2.25 32.52 2.07
N GLU A 469 2.75 33.01 3.21
CA GLU A 469 2.89 32.21 4.42
C GLU A 469 1.53 31.66 4.90
N GLY A 470 1.52 30.38 5.28
CA GLY A 470 0.32 29.65 5.71
C GLY A 470 -0.62 29.28 4.55
N VAL A 471 -0.24 29.55 3.29
CA VAL A 471 -1.04 29.23 2.10
C VAL A 471 -0.31 28.19 1.24
N PHE A 472 -1.03 27.12 0.90
CA PHE A 472 -0.56 25.97 0.16
C PHE A 472 -1.41 25.76 -1.10
N SER A 473 -0.86 25.14 -2.13
CA SER A 473 -1.61 24.84 -3.37
C SER A 473 -1.16 23.54 -4.01
N GLY A 474 -2.06 22.87 -4.72
CA GLY A 474 -1.78 21.58 -5.33
C GLY A 474 -2.83 21.14 -6.35
N GLY A 475 -2.60 19.99 -6.96
CA GLY A 475 -3.39 19.51 -8.09
C GLY A 475 -3.23 20.40 -9.32
N ASP A 476 -4.21 20.34 -10.23
CA ASP A 476 -4.10 20.93 -11.57
C ASP A 476 -3.88 22.45 -11.56
N GLY A 477 -4.31 23.16 -10.51
CA GLY A 477 -4.08 24.59 -10.36
C GLY A 477 -2.61 24.99 -10.12
N ALA A 478 -1.78 24.05 -9.66
CA ALA A 478 -0.34 24.26 -9.42
C ALA A 478 0.53 23.51 -10.42
N THR A 479 0.16 22.27 -10.78
CA THR A 479 0.96 21.41 -11.67
C THR A 479 0.60 21.56 -13.15
N GLY A 480 -0.57 22.12 -13.45
CA GLY A 480 -1.26 21.93 -14.72
C GLY A 480 -2.04 20.62 -14.78
N PRO A 481 -2.85 20.42 -15.84
CA PRO A 481 -3.78 19.29 -15.96
C PRO A 481 -3.08 17.95 -15.78
N ALA A 482 -3.53 17.20 -14.78
CA ALA A 482 -2.96 15.92 -14.39
C ALA A 482 -4.07 14.87 -14.21
N THR A 483 -3.72 13.72 -13.66
CA THR A 483 -4.66 12.63 -13.41
C THR A 483 -5.21 12.70 -11.98
N VAL A 484 -6.40 12.15 -11.76
CA VAL A 484 -7.08 12.16 -10.44
C VAL A 484 -6.18 11.62 -9.33
N VAL A 485 -5.45 10.52 -9.58
CA VAL A 485 -4.54 9.91 -8.60
C VAL A 485 -3.32 10.80 -8.28
N GLN A 486 -2.86 11.62 -9.22
CA GLN A 486 -1.80 12.59 -8.97
C GLN A 486 -2.29 13.75 -8.11
N ALA A 487 -3.52 14.24 -8.34
CA ALA A 487 -4.15 15.26 -7.50
C ALA A 487 -4.35 14.76 -6.06
N ILE A 488 -4.77 13.50 -5.88
CA ILE A 488 -4.86 12.86 -4.56
C ILE A 488 -3.49 12.75 -3.89
N GLY A 489 -2.47 12.27 -4.62
CA GLY A 489 -1.10 12.22 -4.09
C GLY A 489 -0.56 13.60 -3.70
N ALA A 490 -0.86 14.65 -4.46
CA ALA A 490 -0.52 16.02 -4.11
C ALA A 490 -1.26 16.50 -2.85
N GLY A 491 -2.55 16.20 -2.73
CA GLY A 491 -3.34 16.52 -1.54
C GLY A 491 -2.78 15.87 -0.28
N LYS A 492 -2.40 14.59 -0.33
CA LYS A 492 -1.73 13.91 0.80
C LYS A 492 -0.43 14.62 1.22
N ARG A 493 0.40 15.04 0.26
CA ARG A 493 1.64 15.78 0.55
C ARG A 493 1.35 17.14 1.18
N ALA A 494 0.41 17.89 0.61
CA ALA A 494 0.00 19.19 1.13
C ALA A 494 -0.56 19.10 2.56
N ALA A 495 -1.40 18.10 2.83
CA ALA A 495 -1.93 17.86 4.17
C ALA A 495 -0.82 17.63 5.20
N ARG A 496 0.23 16.86 4.86
CA ARG A 496 1.39 16.69 5.75
C ARG A 496 2.13 18.01 5.99
N SER A 497 2.35 18.82 4.96
CA SER A 497 3.01 20.11 5.10
C SER A 497 2.22 21.09 5.97
N ILE A 498 0.90 21.14 5.76
CA ILE A 498 -0.03 21.95 6.57
C ILE A 498 -0.03 21.47 8.03
N ASP A 499 -0.06 20.16 8.27
CA ASP A 499 0.01 19.60 9.62
C ASP A 499 1.31 19.98 10.35
N LEU A 500 2.46 19.92 9.67
CA LEU A 500 3.75 20.37 10.22
C LEU A 500 3.73 21.86 10.54
N TYR A 501 3.23 22.68 9.61
CA TYR A 501 3.10 24.13 9.79
C TYR A 501 2.25 24.47 11.02
N LEU A 502 1.07 23.85 11.16
CA LEU A 502 0.16 24.06 12.29
C LEU A 502 0.73 23.57 13.63
N LYS A 503 1.60 22.56 13.60
CA LYS A 503 2.33 22.07 14.79
C LYS A 503 3.58 22.89 15.12
N GLY A 504 3.87 23.96 14.37
CA GLY A 504 5.06 24.78 14.54
C GLY A 504 6.37 24.03 14.24
N LYS A 505 6.30 22.95 13.45
CA LYS A 505 7.46 22.14 13.06
C LYS A 505 7.99 22.63 11.70
N PRO A 506 9.29 22.46 11.41
CA PRO A 506 9.83 22.76 10.08
C PRO A 506 9.07 22.02 8.98
N VAL A 507 8.61 22.77 7.97
CA VAL A 507 7.93 22.21 6.79
C VAL A 507 8.98 21.64 5.85
N VAL A 508 9.35 20.38 6.09
CA VAL A 508 10.37 19.67 5.31
C VAL A 508 9.75 18.46 4.60
N PRO A 509 10.24 18.08 3.41
CA PRO A 509 9.81 16.85 2.73
C PRO A 509 10.00 15.61 3.61
N PRO A 510 9.21 14.53 3.39
CA PRO A 510 9.48 13.27 4.06
C PRO A 510 10.83 12.70 3.63
N THR A 511 11.59 12.18 4.59
CA THR A 511 12.82 11.43 4.30
C THR A 511 12.50 10.28 3.36
N LYS A 512 13.20 10.19 2.23
CA LYS A 512 13.06 9.08 1.28
C LYS A 512 13.78 7.86 1.86
N PRO A 513 13.07 6.77 2.17
CA PRO A 513 13.72 5.58 2.68
C PRO A 513 14.62 4.94 1.62
N PHE A 514 15.73 4.35 2.03
CA PHE A 514 16.50 3.45 1.18
C PHE A 514 15.62 2.31 0.68
N ASN A 515 15.70 1.99 -0.61
CA ASN A 515 15.01 0.84 -1.19
C ASN A 515 15.93 0.16 -2.20
N GLY A 516 16.19 -1.13 -2.00
CA GLY A 516 16.68 -2.01 -3.07
C GLY A 516 15.63 -2.15 -4.16
N SER A 517 16.09 -2.27 -5.41
CA SER A 517 15.25 -2.46 -6.59
C SER A 517 15.93 -3.45 -7.54
N LYS A 518 15.13 -4.33 -8.16
CA LYS A 518 15.59 -5.21 -9.24
C LYS A 518 15.79 -4.46 -10.56
N GLY A 519 15.31 -3.21 -10.70
CA GLY A 519 15.45 -2.38 -11.91
C GLY A 519 14.13 -2.03 -12.57
N GLU A 520 14.12 -1.61 -13.82
CA GLU A 520 12.91 -1.42 -14.63
C GLU A 520 12.47 -2.71 -15.36
N LEU A 521 11.32 -2.72 -16.03
CA LEU A 521 10.84 -3.92 -16.76
C LEU A 521 11.79 -4.33 -17.88
N THR A 522 12.39 -3.37 -18.57
CA THR A 522 13.32 -3.59 -19.68
C THR A 522 14.69 -4.11 -19.27
N GLU A 523 15.01 -4.06 -17.96
CA GLU A 523 16.30 -4.47 -17.41
C GLU A 523 16.27 -5.89 -16.84
N LEU A 524 15.07 -6.49 -16.69
CA LEU A 524 14.93 -7.84 -16.16
C LEU A 524 14.93 -8.88 -17.27
N ASP A 525 15.58 -10.01 -16.99
CA ASP A 525 15.50 -11.19 -17.84
C ASP A 525 14.14 -11.89 -17.66
N PRO A 526 13.32 -12.05 -18.73
CA PRO A 526 12.06 -12.79 -18.65
C PRO A 526 12.20 -14.23 -18.15
N VAL A 527 13.39 -14.85 -18.30
CA VAL A 527 13.68 -16.20 -17.80
C VAL A 527 13.49 -16.30 -16.29
N GLU A 528 13.68 -15.21 -15.54
CA GLU A 528 13.43 -15.17 -14.09
C GLU A 528 11.98 -15.49 -13.69
N PHE A 529 11.05 -15.36 -14.63
CA PHE A 529 9.62 -15.57 -14.40
C PHE A 529 9.06 -16.76 -15.18
N ALA A 530 9.92 -17.57 -15.82
CA ALA A 530 9.52 -18.69 -16.65
C ALA A 530 8.81 -19.81 -15.86
N ASP A 531 9.06 -19.89 -14.55
CA ASP A 531 8.41 -20.85 -13.63
C ASP A 531 7.00 -20.42 -13.20
N LYS A 532 6.56 -19.20 -13.57
CA LYS A 532 5.26 -18.67 -13.18
C LYS A 532 4.17 -19.15 -14.15
N GLU A 533 3.09 -19.64 -13.57
CA GLU A 533 1.91 -20.09 -14.33
C GLU A 533 1.24 -18.91 -15.06
N LYS A 534 0.96 -19.13 -16.36
CA LYS A 534 0.20 -18.20 -17.20
C LYS A 534 -1.29 -18.38 -16.95
N ILE A 535 -1.95 -17.34 -16.47
CA ILE A 535 -3.36 -17.34 -16.08
C ILE A 535 -4.02 -16.13 -16.75
N PRO A 536 -5.13 -16.30 -17.49
CA PRO A 536 -5.83 -15.20 -18.14
C PRO A 536 -6.23 -14.10 -17.13
N ARG A 537 -6.12 -12.84 -17.56
CA ARG A 537 -6.57 -11.70 -16.76
C ARG A 537 -8.09 -11.69 -16.62
N ALA A 538 -8.59 -11.45 -15.41
CA ALA A 538 -10.01 -11.26 -15.19
C ALA A 538 -10.51 -10.01 -15.93
N LYS A 539 -11.59 -10.18 -16.71
CA LYS A 539 -12.23 -9.09 -17.46
C LYS A 539 -13.48 -8.62 -16.75
N GLN A 540 -13.66 -7.30 -16.70
CA GLN A 540 -14.92 -6.71 -16.27
C GLN A 540 -16.00 -6.96 -17.33
N SER A 541 -17.22 -7.21 -16.88
CA SER A 541 -18.35 -7.22 -17.81
C SER A 541 -18.65 -5.80 -18.27
N MET A 542 -19.09 -5.65 -19.52
CA MET A 542 -19.39 -4.36 -20.11
C MET A 542 -20.82 -4.34 -20.64
N LEU A 543 -21.46 -3.17 -20.63
CA LEU A 543 -22.74 -2.96 -21.29
C LEU A 543 -22.61 -3.30 -22.79
N PRO A 544 -23.59 -3.95 -23.44
CA PRO A 544 -23.53 -4.24 -24.87
C PRO A 544 -23.41 -2.97 -25.72
N LEU A 545 -22.61 -3.00 -26.79
CA LEU A 545 -22.34 -1.85 -27.67
C LEU A 545 -23.62 -1.16 -28.18
N LYS A 546 -24.65 -1.95 -28.51
CA LYS A 546 -25.95 -1.44 -28.99
C LYS A 546 -26.67 -0.56 -27.98
N GLU A 547 -26.41 -0.74 -26.69
CA GLU A 547 -27.03 0.05 -25.62
C GLU A 547 -26.20 1.28 -25.26
N ARG A 548 -24.87 1.24 -25.40
CA ARG A 548 -23.97 2.32 -24.93
C ARG A 548 -24.25 3.68 -25.56
N LYS A 549 -24.65 3.69 -26.83
CA LYS A 549 -24.83 4.93 -27.61
C LYS A 549 -26.05 5.74 -27.23
N TYR A 550 -26.99 5.17 -26.47
CA TYR A 550 -28.32 5.79 -26.25
C TYR A 550 -28.63 6.05 -24.79
N ASN A 551 -27.66 5.87 -23.89
CA ASN A 551 -27.85 6.17 -22.48
C ASN A 551 -26.52 6.48 -21.78
N PHE A 552 -26.66 6.96 -20.55
CA PHE A 552 -25.56 7.31 -19.66
C PHE A 552 -25.33 6.27 -18.56
N ARG A 553 -25.82 5.03 -18.73
CA ARG A 553 -25.57 3.95 -17.75
C ARG A 553 -24.08 3.64 -17.71
N GLU A 554 -23.62 3.27 -16.52
CA GLU A 554 -22.23 2.87 -16.31
C GLU A 554 -21.85 1.73 -17.27
N VAL A 555 -20.80 1.93 -18.07
CA VAL A 555 -20.43 1.00 -19.15
C VAL A 555 -19.73 -0.24 -18.61
N GLU A 556 -18.77 -0.05 -17.71
CA GLU A 556 -18.02 -1.15 -17.10
C GLU A 556 -18.65 -1.55 -15.77
N ALA A 557 -18.88 -2.84 -15.56
CA ALA A 557 -19.27 -3.39 -14.27
C ALA A 557 -18.04 -3.76 -13.41
N GLY A 558 -18.27 -4.00 -12.11
CA GLY A 558 -17.25 -4.53 -11.20
C GLY A 558 -17.01 -6.04 -11.41
N LEU A 559 -15.91 -6.55 -10.86
CA LEU A 559 -15.65 -7.99 -10.79
C LEU A 559 -16.61 -8.68 -9.80
N SER A 560 -16.96 -9.94 -10.06
CA SER A 560 -17.54 -10.82 -9.04
C SER A 560 -16.52 -11.12 -7.94
N GLU A 561 -16.98 -11.53 -6.76
CA GLU A 561 -16.11 -11.88 -5.65
C GLU A 561 -15.10 -12.99 -5.99
N GLU A 562 -15.54 -14.05 -6.67
CA GLU A 562 -14.71 -15.17 -7.09
C GLU A 562 -13.61 -14.71 -8.05
N ALA A 563 -14.00 -13.97 -9.10
CA ALA A 563 -13.07 -13.40 -10.06
C ALA A 563 -12.06 -12.44 -9.39
N ALA A 564 -12.50 -11.62 -8.43
CA ALA A 564 -11.62 -10.72 -7.69
C ALA A 564 -10.59 -11.48 -6.85
N LYS A 565 -11.00 -12.53 -6.14
CA LYS A 565 -10.09 -13.41 -5.38
C LYS A 565 -9.07 -14.10 -6.30
N GLN A 566 -9.51 -14.65 -7.43
CA GLN A 566 -8.61 -15.31 -8.39
C GLN A 566 -7.64 -14.33 -9.05
N GLU A 567 -8.12 -13.15 -9.44
CA GLU A 567 -7.29 -12.09 -10.01
C GLU A 567 -6.27 -11.55 -9.00
N ALA A 568 -6.64 -11.43 -7.72
CA ALA A 568 -5.69 -11.07 -6.66
C ALA A 568 -4.61 -12.16 -6.47
N MET A 569 -4.96 -13.44 -6.63
CA MET A 569 -4.01 -14.56 -6.55
C MET A 569 -2.93 -14.50 -7.64
N ARG A 570 -3.22 -13.84 -8.78
CA ARG A 570 -2.26 -13.61 -9.87
C ARG A 570 -1.09 -12.68 -9.48
N CYS A 571 -1.17 -11.91 -8.40
CA CYS A 571 -0.06 -11.06 -7.95
C CYS A 571 1.25 -11.85 -7.79
N LEU A 572 2.40 -11.31 -8.16
CA LEU A 572 3.70 -11.98 -7.92
C LEU A 572 4.30 -11.67 -6.54
N SER A 573 3.67 -10.79 -5.75
CA SER A 573 4.16 -10.34 -4.44
C SER A 573 5.63 -9.87 -4.47
N CYS A 574 5.98 -9.02 -5.45
CA CYS A 574 7.37 -8.64 -5.77
C CYS A 574 8.12 -7.94 -4.62
N GLY A 575 7.43 -7.12 -3.83
CA GLY A 575 8.00 -6.35 -2.73
C GLY A 575 8.29 -7.20 -1.48
N CYS A 576 9.30 -6.79 -0.73
CA CYS A 576 9.71 -7.45 0.50
C CYS A 576 8.63 -7.39 1.60
N VAL A 577 8.31 -8.54 2.19
CA VAL A 577 7.34 -8.64 3.29
C VAL A 577 7.82 -7.99 4.58
N ASP A 578 9.13 -7.90 4.76
CA ASP A 578 9.78 -7.43 5.99
C ASP A 578 10.21 -5.96 5.90
N VAL A 579 9.63 -5.21 4.93
CA VAL A 579 10.08 -3.85 4.58
C VAL A 579 9.99 -2.84 5.75
N PHE A 580 9.11 -3.10 6.71
CA PHE A 580 8.91 -2.25 7.88
C PHE A 580 9.86 -2.56 9.04
N ASP A 581 10.36 -3.80 9.14
CA ASP A 581 11.20 -4.26 10.25
C ASP A 581 12.67 -4.48 9.85
N CYS A 582 12.99 -4.40 8.54
CA CYS A 582 14.34 -4.57 8.01
C CYS A 582 15.32 -3.51 8.57
N GLN A 583 16.23 -3.95 9.44
CA GLN A 583 17.23 -3.11 10.10
C GLN A 583 18.27 -2.55 9.13
N LEU A 584 18.66 -3.33 8.11
CA LEU A 584 19.56 -2.85 7.06
C LEU A 584 18.98 -1.64 6.34
N ARG A 585 17.69 -1.72 5.97
CA ARG A 585 16.98 -0.64 5.30
C ARG A 585 16.85 0.61 6.17
N LYS A 586 16.53 0.43 7.46
CA LYS A 586 16.49 1.52 8.44
C LYS A 586 17.86 2.21 8.53
N LEU A 587 18.93 1.47 8.80
CA LEU A 587 20.27 2.04 8.92
C LEU A 587 20.75 2.69 7.63
N ALA A 588 20.50 2.08 6.47
CA ALA A 588 20.83 2.69 5.18
C ALA A 588 20.11 4.04 4.96
N THR A 589 18.87 4.15 5.45
CA THR A 589 18.11 5.41 5.42
C THR A 589 18.70 6.43 6.40
N ASP A 590 18.95 6.01 7.64
CA ASP A 590 19.45 6.89 8.72
C ASP A 590 20.84 7.47 8.37
N TYR A 591 21.68 6.71 7.67
CA TYR A 591 23.00 7.13 7.18
C TYR A 591 22.99 7.80 5.80
N GLY A 592 21.81 8.10 5.23
CA GLY A 592 21.67 8.87 3.99
C GLY A 592 22.28 8.21 2.76
N ILE A 593 22.12 6.88 2.61
CA ILE A 593 22.62 6.17 1.43
C ILE A 593 21.75 6.49 0.23
N GLU A 594 22.30 7.28 -0.68
CA GLU A 594 21.68 7.66 -1.94
C GLU A 594 22.34 6.92 -3.11
N GLY A 595 21.65 5.90 -3.62
CA GLY A 595 22.24 4.99 -4.61
C GLY A 595 23.37 4.12 -4.03
N MET A 596 23.87 3.18 -4.82
CA MET A 596 24.99 2.33 -4.41
C MET A 596 26.25 2.72 -5.16
N LYS A 597 27.26 3.21 -4.44
CA LYS A 597 28.59 3.52 -5.00
C LYS A 597 29.32 2.25 -5.43
N PHE A 598 29.18 1.19 -4.64
CA PHE A 598 29.73 -0.13 -4.94
C PHE A 598 28.67 -0.96 -5.65
N LYS A 599 29.03 -1.51 -6.82
CA LYS A 599 28.19 -2.46 -7.55
C LYS A 599 28.75 -3.86 -7.32
N GLY A 600 28.03 -4.70 -6.57
CA GLY A 600 28.32 -6.12 -6.45
C GLY A 600 27.84 -6.90 -7.67
N GLU A 601 28.32 -8.13 -7.83
CA GLU A 601 27.65 -9.12 -8.69
C GLU A 601 26.26 -9.37 -8.09
N LYS A 602 25.19 -9.32 -8.89
CA LYS A 602 23.83 -9.58 -8.40
C LYS A 602 23.55 -11.07 -8.55
N HIS A 603 23.64 -11.82 -7.46
CA HIS A 603 23.36 -13.25 -7.50
C HIS A 603 21.84 -13.47 -7.49
N ASN A 604 21.22 -13.59 -8.67
CA ASN A 604 19.80 -13.99 -8.80
C ASN A 604 19.61 -15.47 -8.41
N LEU A 605 19.53 -15.72 -7.10
CA LEU A 605 19.43 -17.06 -6.54
C LEU A 605 17.96 -17.52 -6.46
N PRO A 606 17.68 -18.80 -6.75
CA PRO A 606 16.34 -19.34 -6.56
C PRO A 606 15.94 -19.29 -5.08
N ILE A 607 14.66 -19.02 -4.81
CA ILE A 607 14.08 -19.07 -3.47
C ILE A 607 13.54 -20.48 -3.22
N PRO A 608 14.21 -21.31 -2.41
CA PRO A 608 13.81 -22.69 -2.17
C PRO A 608 12.51 -22.77 -1.37
N ASN A 609 11.67 -23.75 -1.74
CA ASN A 609 10.49 -24.17 -0.98
C ASN A 609 10.83 -25.49 -0.25
N ASP A 610 11.75 -25.41 0.72
CA ASP A 610 12.37 -26.53 1.43
C ASP A 610 11.94 -26.69 2.89
N HIS A 611 10.94 -25.90 3.34
CA HIS A 611 10.37 -25.96 4.68
C HIS A 611 8.90 -25.51 4.71
N PRO A 612 8.04 -26.10 5.57
CA PRO A 612 6.61 -25.77 5.61
C PRO A 612 6.27 -24.37 6.16
N TYR A 613 7.10 -23.79 7.03
CA TYR A 613 6.81 -22.53 7.74
C TYR A 613 7.80 -21.39 7.48
N ILE A 614 8.91 -21.64 6.79
CA ILE A 614 10.02 -20.68 6.70
C ILE A 614 10.36 -20.50 5.23
N ILE A 615 10.48 -19.24 4.81
CA ILE A 615 10.97 -18.86 3.48
C ILE A 615 12.40 -18.35 3.66
N ARG A 616 13.31 -18.86 2.83
CA ARG A 616 14.71 -18.43 2.79
C ARG A 616 15.04 -17.80 1.46
N ASP A 617 15.38 -16.52 1.50
CA ASP A 617 15.73 -15.70 0.35
C ASP A 617 17.15 -15.15 0.51
N ASN A 618 18.11 -15.89 -0.05
CA ASN A 618 19.53 -15.52 0.05
C ASN A 618 19.85 -14.23 -0.72
N ASN A 619 19.00 -13.78 -1.64
CA ASN A 619 19.19 -12.52 -2.35
C ASN A 619 19.12 -11.28 -1.44
N LYS A 620 18.62 -11.44 -0.20
CA LYS A 620 18.52 -10.39 0.83
C LYS A 620 19.52 -10.57 1.98
N CYS A 621 20.34 -11.62 1.92
CA CYS A 621 21.20 -12.02 3.03
C CYS A 621 22.50 -11.23 3.03
N ILE A 622 22.80 -10.56 4.15
CA ILE A 622 24.07 -9.84 4.34
C ILE A 622 25.15 -10.70 5.04
N LEU A 623 24.96 -12.01 5.09
CA LEU A 623 25.88 -12.97 5.72
C LEU A 623 26.25 -12.63 7.17
N CYS A 624 25.34 -12.01 7.93
CA CYS A 624 25.59 -11.61 9.32
C CYS A 624 25.76 -12.79 10.30
N GLY A 625 25.36 -14.00 9.90
CA GLY A 625 25.50 -15.23 10.68
C GLY A 625 24.50 -15.42 11.83
N ARG A 626 23.64 -14.44 12.14
CA ARG A 626 22.69 -14.55 13.28
C ARG A 626 21.83 -15.82 13.24
N CYS A 627 21.29 -16.15 12.06
CA CYS A 627 20.46 -17.34 11.87
C CYS A 627 21.21 -18.66 12.08
N ALA A 628 22.43 -18.78 11.55
CA ALA A 628 23.27 -19.95 11.74
C ALA A 628 23.68 -20.10 13.21
N ARG A 629 24.09 -18.99 13.83
CA ARG A 629 24.56 -18.96 15.21
C ARG A 629 23.46 -19.22 16.22
N ILE A 630 22.27 -18.64 16.07
CA ILE A 630 21.15 -18.93 16.98
C ILE A 630 20.73 -20.40 16.87
N CYS A 631 20.81 -20.96 15.67
CA CYS A 631 20.48 -22.35 15.39
C CYS A 631 21.48 -23.33 16.03
N SER A 632 22.78 -22.98 16.09
CA SER A 632 23.83 -23.81 16.69
C SER A 632 24.09 -23.54 18.17
N GLU A 633 24.27 -22.27 18.56
CA GLU A 633 24.72 -21.87 19.90
C GLU A 633 23.59 -21.84 20.93
N VAL A 634 22.36 -21.53 20.51
CA VAL A 634 21.20 -21.43 21.41
C VAL A 634 20.30 -22.65 21.30
N MET A 635 19.92 -23.02 20.07
CA MET A 635 19.02 -24.17 19.86
C MET A 635 19.75 -25.52 19.81
N GLY A 636 21.08 -25.54 19.63
CA GLY A 636 21.86 -26.79 19.57
C GLY A 636 21.67 -27.65 18.31
N SER A 637 20.84 -27.23 17.36
CA SER A 637 20.50 -28.02 16.15
C SER A 637 21.52 -27.91 15.02
N GLY A 638 22.10 -26.72 14.78
CA GLY A 638 23.00 -26.49 13.65
C GLY A 638 22.40 -26.84 12.27
N ALA A 639 21.07 -26.79 12.14
CA ALA A 639 20.33 -27.13 10.93
C ALA A 639 20.65 -26.22 9.74
N ILE A 640 21.02 -24.96 10.00
CA ILE A 640 21.41 -23.98 8.99
C ILE A 640 22.79 -23.42 9.32
N SER A 641 23.64 -23.25 8.31
CA SER A 641 25.02 -22.77 8.49
C SER A 641 25.54 -22.01 7.28
N PHE A 642 26.76 -21.50 7.40
CA PHE A 642 27.53 -20.99 6.26
C PHE A 642 28.00 -22.16 5.41
N VAL A 643 27.67 -22.14 4.12
CA VAL A 643 28.08 -23.13 3.13
C VAL A 643 28.88 -22.44 2.03
N LYS A 644 29.77 -23.19 1.36
CA LYS A 644 30.76 -22.70 0.40
C LYS A 644 31.81 -21.77 1.06
N ARG A 645 32.63 -21.08 0.26
CA ARG A 645 33.73 -20.20 0.73
C ARG A 645 33.86 -18.97 -0.16
N GLY A 646 34.47 -17.91 0.37
CA GLY A 646 34.72 -16.65 -0.36
C GLY A 646 33.43 -15.98 -0.84
N PHE A 647 33.46 -15.37 -2.01
CA PHE A 647 32.31 -14.68 -2.62
C PHE A 647 31.11 -15.58 -2.92
N LYS A 648 31.29 -16.91 -2.91
CA LYS A 648 30.19 -17.87 -3.11
C LYS A 648 29.53 -18.30 -1.80
N MET A 649 29.92 -17.73 -0.66
CA MET A 649 29.39 -18.11 0.65
C MET A 649 27.89 -17.80 0.75
N LEU A 650 27.11 -18.75 1.25
CA LEU A 650 25.66 -18.62 1.41
C LEU A 650 25.21 -19.21 2.74
N ILE A 651 24.05 -18.76 3.22
CA ILE A 651 23.34 -19.44 4.30
C ILE A 651 22.47 -20.55 3.68
N GLN A 652 22.74 -21.79 4.05
CA GLN A 652 22.03 -22.97 3.53
C GLN A 652 21.87 -24.04 4.63
N PRO A 653 20.91 -24.97 4.46
CA PRO A 653 20.81 -26.12 5.33
C PRO A 653 22.08 -26.97 5.29
N SER A 654 22.42 -27.57 6.43
CA SER A 654 23.60 -28.40 6.57
C SER A 654 23.58 -29.58 5.59
N LEU A 655 24.75 -29.94 5.07
CA LEU A 655 24.96 -31.01 4.08
C LEU A 655 24.22 -30.83 2.73
N GLY A 656 23.66 -29.64 2.45
CA GLY A 656 22.93 -29.37 1.21
C GLY A 656 21.56 -30.04 1.12
N LEU A 657 21.04 -30.53 2.25
CA LEU A 657 19.71 -31.13 2.36
C LEU A 657 18.59 -30.07 2.27
N ARG A 658 17.33 -30.50 2.19
CA ARG A 658 16.20 -29.59 2.45
C ARG A 658 16.19 -29.23 3.93
N LEU A 659 15.76 -28.02 4.29
CA LEU A 659 15.77 -27.59 5.70
C LEU A 659 14.94 -28.53 6.59
N GLU A 660 13.79 -29.00 6.09
CA GLU A 660 12.95 -29.99 6.79
C GLU A 660 13.58 -31.38 6.97
N GLU A 661 14.61 -31.72 6.19
CA GLU A 661 15.35 -32.99 6.27
C GLU A 661 16.59 -32.89 7.18
N THR A 662 16.90 -31.69 7.68
CA THR A 662 17.98 -31.49 8.66
C THR A 662 17.46 -31.68 10.10
N GLN A 663 18.30 -31.41 11.10
CA GLN A 663 17.89 -31.36 12.52
C GLN A 663 16.98 -30.16 12.87
N CYS A 664 16.28 -29.58 11.89
CA CYS A 664 15.43 -28.42 12.10
C CYS A 664 14.15 -28.81 12.86
N GLU A 665 13.98 -28.28 14.07
CA GLU A 665 12.77 -28.52 14.88
C GLU A 665 11.64 -27.50 14.59
N SER A 666 11.79 -26.67 13.56
CA SER A 666 10.88 -25.57 13.22
C SER A 666 10.62 -24.61 14.39
N CYS A 667 11.65 -24.26 15.17
CA CYS A 667 11.51 -23.31 16.30
C CYS A 667 11.34 -21.84 15.86
N GLY A 668 11.65 -21.50 14.61
CA GLY A 668 11.49 -20.15 14.06
C GLY A 668 12.55 -19.13 14.49
N GLN A 669 13.52 -19.51 15.34
CA GLN A 669 14.52 -18.56 15.86
C GLN A 669 15.40 -17.91 14.78
N CYS A 670 15.66 -18.62 13.69
CA CYS A 670 16.39 -18.09 12.55
C CYS A 670 15.65 -16.97 11.82
N VAL A 671 14.31 -16.97 11.84
CA VAL A 671 13.45 -15.92 11.30
C VAL A 671 13.43 -14.74 12.26
N SER A 672 13.13 -14.97 13.55
CA SER A 672 13.02 -13.89 14.54
C SER A 672 14.31 -13.09 14.73
N THR A 673 15.47 -13.69 14.44
CA THR A 673 16.77 -13.02 14.53
C THR A 673 17.23 -12.38 13.21
N CYS A 674 16.51 -12.55 12.10
CA CYS A 674 16.98 -12.06 10.81
C CYS A 674 16.90 -10.52 10.74
N PRO A 675 17.99 -9.79 10.45
CA PRO A 675 17.95 -8.32 10.41
C PRO A 675 17.50 -7.74 9.06
N THR A 676 17.27 -8.58 8.04
CA THR A 676 17.06 -8.12 6.65
C THR A 676 15.83 -8.73 5.94
N GLY A 677 15.09 -9.62 6.59
CA GLY A 677 14.01 -10.37 5.94
C GLY A 677 14.50 -11.41 4.92
N ALA A 678 15.76 -11.83 5.00
CA ALA A 678 16.28 -12.97 4.24
C ALA A 678 15.68 -14.31 4.72
N LEU A 679 15.22 -14.37 5.96
CA LEU A 679 14.43 -15.47 6.51
C LEU A 679 13.13 -14.88 7.02
N THR A 680 12.01 -15.37 6.52
CA THR A 680 10.67 -14.86 6.85
C THR A 680 9.71 -16.01 7.10
N VAL A 681 8.60 -15.73 7.79
CA VAL A 681 7.56 -16.72 8.02
C VAL A 681 6.74 -16.94 6.75
N LYS A 682 6.51 -18.20 6.40
CA LYS A 682 5.47 -18.61 5.45
C LYS A 682 4.12 -18.54 6.16
N GLY A 683 3.58 -17.32 6.26
CA GLY A 683 2.37 -17.03 7.01
C GLY A 683 1.13 -17.78 6.49
N PRO A 684 0.01 -17.77 7.25
CA PRO A 684 -1.21 -18.50 6.90
C PRO A 684 -2.02 -17.85 5.77
N ALA A 685 -1.71 -16.61 5.40
CA ALA A 685 -2.38 -15.93 4.32
C ALA A 685 -2.11 -16.67 2.98
N PRO A 686 -3.09 -16.73 2.05
CA PRO A 686 -2.91 -17.35 0.74
C PRO A 686 -1.72 -16.76 -0.02
N LYS A 687 -1.41 -15.48 0.22
CA LYS A 687 -0.24 -14.78 -0.31
C LYS A 687 0.38 -13.84 0.71
N PRO A 688 1.70 -13.60 0.61
CA PRO A 688 2.38 -12.62 1.44
C PRO A 688 2.01 -11.18 1.09
N GLY A 689 1.80 -10.36 2.12
CA GLY A 689 1.62 -8.91 2.03
C GLY A 689 2.61 -8.15 2.93
N PRO A 690 3.18 -7.01 2.50
CA PRO A 690 4.10 -6.21 3.30
C PRO A 690 3.28 -5.32 4.23
N TRP A 691 2.66 -5.90 5.25
CA TRP A 691 1.78 -5.14 6.15
C TRP A 691 2.57 -4.58 7.32
N LYS A 692 2.29 -3.31 7.67
CA LYS A 692 2.68 -2.80 8.98
C LYS A 692 1.81 -3.49 10.02
N THR A 693 2.44 -4.19 10.96
CA THR A 693 1.75 -4.94 12.01
C THR A 693 1.69 -4.16 13.32
N GLN A 694 0.70 -4.49 14.14
CA GLN A 694 0.64 -4.13 15.55
C GLN A 694 1.05 -5.33 16.39
N ASP A 695 1.86 -5.09 17.42
CA ASP A 695 2.17 -6.08 18.44
C ASP A 695 1.02 -6.17 19.45
N VAL A 696 0.48 -7.37 19.60
CA VAL A 696 -0.55 -7.70 20.59
C VAL A 696 0.04 -8.69 21.59
N PRO A 697 0.30 -8.25 22.85
CA PRO A 697 0.79 -9.14 23.89
C PRO A 697 -0.19 -10.29 24.14
N SER A 698 0.34 -11.49 24.26
CA SER A 698 -0.46 -12.69 24.52
C SER A 698 0.37 -13.76 25.25
N VAL A 699 -0.24 -14.90 25.52
CA VAL A 699 0.41 -16.07 26.13
C VAL A 699 0.15 -17.28 25.25
N CYS A 700 1.14 -18.17 25.15
CA CYS A 700 1.04 -19.38 24.34
C CYS A 700 0.15 -20.43 25.02
N PRO A 701 -1.05 -20.76 24.49
CA PRO A 701 -1.94 -21.71 25.15
C PRO A 701 -1.60 -23.17 24.81
N GLN A 702 -0.44 -23.45 24.22
CA GLN A 702 -0.17 -24.77 23.61
C GLN A 702 0.34 -25.81 24.62
N CYS A 703 0.83 -25.36 25.78
CA CYS A 703 1.27 -26.20 26.90
C CYS A 703 1.34 -25.37 28.18
N SER A 704 1.58 -26.02 29.32
CA SER A 704 1.60 -25.40 30.65
C SER A 704 2.71 -24.37 30.88
N ILE A 705 3.71 -24.29 30.00
CA ILE A 705 4.78 -23.28 30.10
C ILE A 705 4.23 -21.87 29.91
N ASN A 706 3.19 -21.70 29.09
CA ASN A 706 2.56 -20.40 28.82
C ASN A 706 3.56 -19.29 28.43
N CYS A 707 4.49 -19.59 27.50
CA CYS A 707 5.45 -18.62 26.99
C CYS A 707 4.79 -17.30 26.60
N SER A 708 5.41 -16.18 26.96
CA SER A 708 4.99 -14.84 26.51
C SER A 708 5.08 -14.75 24.99
N LEU A 709 4.02 -14.26 24.35
CA LEU A 709 3.94 -14.06 22.92
C LEU A 709 3.73 -12.58 22.60
N SER A 710 4.31 -12.12 21.49
CA SER A 710 3.87 -10.93 20.78
C SER A 710 3.27 -11.37 19.46
N LEU A 711 1.94 -11.23 19.33
CA LEU A 711 1.23 -11.53 18.09
C LEU A 711 1.32 -10.30 17.18
N ARG A 712 2.03 -10.42 16.05
CA ARG A 712 2.09 -9.36 15.05
C ARG A 712 0.88 -9.48 14.13
N ALA A 713 -0.04 -8.53 14.24
CA ALA A 713 -1.33 -8.57 13.55
C ALA A 713 -1.56 -7.40 12.58
N LYS A 714 -2.29 -7.66 11.49
CA LYS A 714 -2.90 -6.65 10.61
C LYS A 714 -4.42 -6.87 10.63
N GLY A 715 -5.15 -5.95 11.24
CA GLY A 715 -6.57 -6.15 11.56
C GLY A 715 -6.74 -7.39 12.43
N ASN A 716 -7.69 -8.26 12.09
CA ASN A 716 -7.91 -9.52 12.81
C ASN A 716 -6.96 -10.65 12.39
N ARG A 717 -6.00 -10.39 11.48
CA ARG A 717 -5.08 -11.41 10.97
C ARG A 717 -3.75 -11.40 11.70
N VAL A 718 -3.38 -12.55 12.24
CA VAL A 718 -2.03 -12.84 12.75
C VAL A 718 -1.11 -13.11 11.56
N VAL A 719 -0.08 -12.27 11.42
CA VAL A 719 0.91 -12.34 10.34
C VAL A 719 2.12 -13.15 10.78
N GLU A 720 2.59 -12.90 12.01
CA GLU A 720 3.75 -13.54 12.62
C GLU A 720 3.56 -13.63 14.15
N VAL A 721 4.24 -14.58 14.79
CA VAL A 721 4.35 -14.65 16.24
C VAL A 721 5.80 -14.54 16.65
N THR A 722 6.10 -13.62 17.57
CA THR A 722 7.40 -13.46 18.19
C THR A 722 7.26 -13.54 19.71
N SER A 723 8.36 -13.35 20.43
CA SER A 723 8.37 -13.25 21.90
C SER A 723 9.30 -12.11 22.30
N PRO A 724 8.95 -11.33 23.34
CA PRO A 724 9.88 -10.40 23.96
C PRO A 724 11.17 -11.13 24.38
N LEU A 725 12.33 -10.52 24.12
CA LEU A 725 13.63 -11.12 24.44
C LEU A 725 13.87 -11.22 25.95
N GLU A 726 13.41 -10.24 26.71
CA GLU A 726 13.49 -10.25 28.18
C GLU A 726 12.14 -10.67 28.75
N ASN A 727 12.01 -11.96 29.05
CA ASN A 727 10.82 -12.48 29.73
C ASN A 727 11.17 -13.68 30.62
N ALA A 728 10.50 -13.80 31.76
CA ALA A 728 10.83 -14.80 32.78
C ALA A 728 10.62 -16.27 32.38
N VAL A 729 10.05 -16.54 31.20
CA VAL A 729 9.61 -17.89 30.81
C VAL A 729 10.50 -18.49 29.74
N SER A 730 10.85 -17.74 28.70
CA SER A 730 11.49 -18.30 27.52
C SER A 730 12.62 -17.47 26.92
N ASP A 731 12.91 -16.28 27.47
CA ASP A 731 13.97 -15.38 26.98
C ASP A 731 13.90 -15.15 25.46
N GLY A 732 12.69 -14.94 24.94
CA GLY A 732 12.44 -14.74 23.51
C GLY A 732 12.43 -16.01 22.65
N ASN A 733 12.78 -17.16 23.21
CA ASN A 733 12.85 -18.41 22.47
C ASN A 733 11.49 -19.12 22.47
N LEU A 734 11.02 -19.49 21.29
CA LEU A 734 9.76 -20.21 21.09
C LEU A 734 10.04 -21.57 20.46
N CYS A 735 9.24 -22.56 20.85
CA CYS A 735 9.15 -23.83 20.12
C CYS A 735 8.25 -23.68 18.88
N LYS A 736 8.21 -24.73 18.05
CA LYS A 736 7.32 -24.80 16.86
C LYS A 736 5.87 -24.42 17.15
N LYS A 737 5.33 -24.86 18.30
CA LYS A 737 3.94 -24.58 18.69
C LYS A 737 3.72 -23.09 19.00
N GLY A 738 4.69 -22.45 19.64
CA GLY A 738 4.63 -21.01 19.95
C GLY A 738 4.75 -20.16 18.68
N ALA A 739 5.73 -20.47 17.82
CA ALA A 739 6.02 -19.69 16.63
C ALA A 739 4.95 -19.82 15.52
N PHE A 740 4.40 -21.02 15.31
CA PHE A 740 3.54 -21.32 14.16
C PHE A 740 2.17 -21.91 14.54
N GLY A 741 1.99 -22.33 15.79
CA GLY A 741 0.79 -23.04 16.23
C GLY A 741 -0.44 -22.15 16.47
N THR A 742 -0.37 -20.85 16.20
CA THR A 742 -1.50 -19.91 16.25
C THR A 742 -2.20 -19.78 14.89
N PHE A 743 -1.57 -20.22 13.80
CA PHE A 743 -2.05 -20.00 12.43
C PHE A 743 -3.37 -20.72 12.10
N PHE A 744 -3.77 -21.73 12.88
CA PHE A 744 -5.04 -22.43 12.73
C PHE A 744 -6.26 -21.52 12.90
N VAL A 745 -6.13 -20.39 13.59
CA VAL A 745 -7.26 -19.44 13.80
C VAL A 745 -7.77 -18.86 12.48
N HIS A 746 -6.92 -18.87 11.43
CA HIS A 746 -7.25 -18.41 10.07
C HIS A 746 -7.63 -19.54 9.11
N SER A 747 -7.70 -20.78 9.60
CA SER A 747 -8.02 -21.93 8.75
C SER A 747 -9.46 -21.83 8.24
N ARG A 748 -9.67 -22.02 6.94
CA ARG A 748 -11.01 -22.12 6.33
C ARG A 748 -11.81 -23.33 6.82
N ASN A 749 -11.12 -24.32 7.40
CA ASN A 749 -11.74 -25.51 7.98
C ASN A 749 -12.12 -25.29 9.46
N ARG A 750 -11.83 -24.12 10.04
CA ARG A 750 -12.24 -23.78 11.40
C ARG A 750 -13.76 -23.63 11.42
N LEU A 751 -14.41 -24.40 12.29
CA LEU A 751 -15.85 -24.26 12.52
C LEU A 751 -16.11 -22.98 13.32
N GLU A 752 -16.83 -22.04 12.70
CA GLU A 752 -17.26 -20.79 13.34
C GLU A 752 -18.68 -20.89 13.92
N VAL A 753 -19.46 -21.84 13.42
CA VAL A 753 -20.83 -22.15 13.88
C VAL A 753 -20.94 -23.64 14.20
N PRO A 754 -21.76 -24.02 15.19
CA PRO A 754 -21.95 -25.43 15.50
C PRO A 754 -22.72 -26.11 14.37
N LEU A 755 -22.43 -27.40 14.17
CA LEU A 755 -23.08 -28.24 13.16
C LEU A 755 -23.86 -29.37 13.85
N VAL A 756 -25.10 -29.59 13.43
CA VAL A 756 -25.96 -30.67 13.90
C VAL A 756 -26.25 -31.63 12.77
N ARG A 757 -26.20 -32.94 13.05
CA ARG A 757 -26.53 -33.99 12.07
C ARG A 757 -28.04 -34.22 12.02
N LYS A 758 -28.64 -34.04 10.84
CA LYS A 758 -30.05 -34.36 10.57
C LYS A 758 -30.14 -35.15 9.26
N ASN A 759 -30.84 -36.28 9.26
CA ASN A 759 -30.94 -37.20 8.12
C ASN A 759 -29.57 -37.59 7.52
N GLY A 760 -28.61 -37.90 8.40
CA GLY A 760 -27.26 -38.31 8.01
C GLY A 760 -26.31 -37.17 7.58
N ARG A 761 -26.80 -35.95 7.36
CA ARG A 761 -25.98 -34.80 6.92
C ARG A 761 -25.80 -33.77 8.02
N LEU A 762 -24.59 -33.21 8.13
CA LEU A 762 -24.30 -32.07 9.02
C LEU A 762 -24.86 -30.79 8.39
N ARG A 763 -25.48 -29.94 9.21
CA ARG A 763 -25.90 -28.60 8.83
C ARG A 763 -25.59 -27.58 9.93
N PRO A 764 -25.43 -26.29 9.59
CA PRO A 764 -25.37 -25.22 10.59
C PRO A 764 -26.57 -25.22 11.54
N ALA A 765 -26.32 -24.89 12.79
CA ALA A 765 -27.29 -24.77 13.87
C ALA A 765 -26.95 -23.60 14.80
N GLY A 766 -27.91 -23.14 15.61
CA GLY A 766 -27.63 -22.26 16.74
C GLY A 766 -27.02 -23.03 17.91
N TRP A 767 -26.36 -22.32 18.83
CA TRP A 767 -25.76 -22.95 20.03
C TRP A 767 -26.81 -23.66 20.88
N ASP A 768 -27.99 -23.08 21.08
CA ASP A 768 -29.06 -23.71 21.87
C ASP A 768 -29.53 -25.04 21.27
N GLU A 769 -29.71 -25.08 19.94
CA GLU A 769 -30.07 -26.31 19.23
C GLU A 769 -28.96 -27.35 19.37
N ALA A 770 -27.72 -26.95 19.10
CA ALA A 770 -26.57 -27.86 19.14
C ALA A 770 -26.37 -28.46 20.54
N LEU A 771 -26.44 -27.63 21.58
CA LEU A 771 -26.33 -28.06 22.97
C LEU A 771 -27.51 -28.93 23.39
N THR A 772 -28.73 -28.61 22.97
CA THR A 772 -29.93 -29.43 23.25
C THR A 772 -29.81 -30.82 22.63
N VAL A 773 -29.39 -30.90 21.36
CA VAL A 773 -29.18 -32.19 20.68
C VAL A 773 -28.06 -32.99 21.35
N ALA A 774 -26.93 -32.35 21.66
CA ALA A 774 -25.83 -33.00 22.36
C ALA A 774 -26.26 -33.52 23.73
N ALA A 775 -26.98 -32.73 24.52
CA ALA A 775 -27.50 -33.12 25.82
C ALA A 775 -28.47 -34.30 25.72
N LYS A 776 -29.41 -34.27 24.75
CA LYS A 776 -30.37 -35.35 24.53
C LYS A 776 -29.70 -36.68 24.17
N GLU A 777 -28.73 -36.65 23.27
CA GLU A 777 -27.99 -37.86 22.87
C GLU A 777 -27.12 -38.39 24.02
N LEU A 778 -26.45 -37.51 24.78
CA LEU A 778 -25.70 -37.92 25.97
C LEU A 778 -26.61 -38.52 27.05
N GLN A 779 -27.79 -37.96 27.28
CA GLN A 779 -28.80 -38.52 28.19
C GLN A 779 -29.29 -39.90 27.72
N LYS A 780 -29.53 -40.06 26.42
CA LYS A 780 -29.91 -41.35 25.83
C LYS A 780 -28.81 -42.40 26.05
N VAL A 781 -27.55 -42.08 25.75
CA VAL A 781 -26.42 -42.97 25.99
C VAL A 781 -26.31 -43.33 27.48
N LYS A 782 -26.44 -42.34 28.37
CA LYS A 782 -26.42 -42.55 29.82
C LYS A 782 -27.54 -43.49 30.27
N SER A 783 -28.77 -43.31 29.75
CA SER A 783 -29.93 -44.13 30.11
C SER A 783 -29.83 -45.56 29.60
N GLN A 784 -29.23 -45.77 28.42
CA GLN A 784 -29.18 -47.07 27.75
C GLN A 784 -27.94 -47.89 28.14
N PHE A 785 -26.80 -47.24 28.34
CA PHE A 785 -25.50 -47.91 28.52
C PHE A 785 -24.78 -47.54 29.82
N GLY A 786 -25.33 -46.61 30.61
CA GLY A 786 -24.74 -46.12 31.86
C GLY A 786 -23.76 -44.96 31.66
N ALA A 787 -23.56 -44.18 32.74
CA ALA A 787 -22.70 -43.00 32.71
C ALA A 787 -21.22 -43.32 32.46
N SER A 788 -20.76 -44.50 32.85
CA SER A 788 -19.38 -44.98 32.63
C SER A 788 -19.02 -45.22 31.16
N LYS A 789 -19.96 -45.07 30.23
CA LYS A 789 -19.71 -45.13 28.78
C LYS A 789 -19.54 -43.75 28.15
N ILE A 790 -19.69 -42.69 28.93
CA ILE A 790 -19.45 -41.31 28.50
C ILE A 790 -18.07 -40.91 29.00
N ALA A 791 -17.26 -40.31 28.13
CA ALA A 791 -15.99 -39.72 28.48
C ALA A 791 -15.96 -38.23 28.10
N VAL A 792 -15.30 -37.43 28.93
CA VAL A 792 -15.04 -36.00 28.66
C VAL A 792 -13.54 -35.82 28.51
N LEU A 793 -13.12 -35.38 27.33
CA LEU A 793 -11.71 -35.10 27.04
C LEU A 793 -11.52 -33.58 26.96
N ALA A 794 -10.78 -33.03 27.91
CA ALA A 794 -10.43 -31.62 27.97
C ALA A 794 -9.19 -31.32 27.12
N SER A 795 -9.22 -30.20 26.39
CA SER A 795 -8.07 -29.77 25.59
C SER A 795 -6.93 -29.31 26.50
N PRO A 796 -5.66 -29.59 26.14
CA PRO A 796 -4.51 -29.06 26.86
C PRO A 796 -4.38 -27.55 26.80
N LYS A 797 -5.16 -26.90 25.93
CA LYS A 797 -5.20 -25.45 25.76
C LYS A 797 -6.13 -24.73 26.72
N LEU A 798 -6.97 -25.47 27.45
CA LEU A 798 -7.90 -24.88 28.41
C LEU A 798 -7.14 -24.34 29.62
N ILE A 799 -7.61 -23.21 30.16
CA ILE A 799 -7.11 -22.68 31.44
C ILE A 799 -7.53 -23.60 32.60
N ASN A 800 -6.96 -23.39 33.79
CA ASN A 800 -7.23 -24.23 34.95
C ASN A 800 -8.72 -24.19 35.35
N GLU A 801 -9.34 -23.02 35.22
CA GLU A 801 -10.77 -22.77 35.49
C GLU A 801 -11.65 -23.55 34.52
N GLU A 802 -11.32 -23.58 33.23
CA GLU A 802 -12.03 -24.34 32.21
C GLU A 802 -11.88 -25.85 32.42
N ASN A 803 -10.67 -26.32 32.77
CA ASN A 803 -10.43 -27.72 33.11
C ASN A 803 -11.23 -28.14 34.36
N TYR A 804 -11.31 -27.27 35.36
CA TYR A 804 -12.16 -27.48 36.53
C TYR A 804 -13.64 -27.58 36.16
N LEU A 805 -14.14 -26.69 35.30
CA LEU A 805 -15.52 -26.75 34.79
C LEU A 805 -15.78 -28.02 33.97
N ALA A 806 -14.83 -28.46 33.15
CA ALA A 806 -14.94 -29.71 32.40
C ALA A 806 -15.05 -30.93 33.34
N GLN A 807 -14.28 -30.93 34.45
CA GLN A 807 -14.39 -31.95 35.49
C GLN A 807 -15.76 -31.91 36.19
N LYS A 808 -16.28 -30.72 36.49
CA LYS A 808 -17.62 -30.54 37.09
C LYS A 808 -18.71 -31.00 36.15
N LEU A 809 -18.65 -30.65 34.87
CA LEU A 809 -19.57 -31.14 33.85
C LEU A 809 -19.56 -32.68 33.78
N ALA A 810 -18.38 -33.30 33.74
CA ALA A 810 -18.24 -34.75 33.70
C ALA A 810 -18.83 -35.43 34.94
N ARG A 811 -18.40 -35.03 36.14
CA ARG A 811 -18.73 -35.73 37.38
C ARG A 811 -20.08 -35.36 37.97
N MET A 812 -20.50 -34.09 37.86
CA MET A 812 -21.75 -33.62 38.47
C MET A 812 -22.93 -33.70 37.52
N ALA A 813 -22.77 -33.31 36.24
CA ALA A 813 -23.89 -33.29 35.31
C ALA A 813 -24.03 -34.63 34.55
N LEU A 814 -22.92 -35.19 34.08
CA LEU A 814 -22.94 -36.45 33.31
C LEU A 814 -22.80 -37.69 34.22
N HIS A 815 -22.34 -37.52 35.46
CA HIS A 815 -22.07 -38.57 36.44
C HIS A 815 -21.06 -39.62 35.95
N THR A 816 -20.10 -39.19 35.13
CA THR A 816 -18.97 -40.02 34.69
C THR A 816 -17.69 -39.62 35.39
N ASN A 817 -16.89 -40.62 35.78
CA ASN A 817 -15.53 -40.42 36.25
C ASN A 817 -14.49 -40.47 35.13
N ASN A 818 -14.90 -40.80 33.89
CA ASN A 818 -14.03 -40.83 32.71
C ASN A 818 -13.79 -39.42 32.19
N VAL A 819 -13.02 -38.64 32.95
CA VAL A 819 -12.54 -37.33 32.54
C VAL A 819 -11.04 -37.39 32.33
N GLY A 820 -10.57 -36.95 31.17
CA GLY A 820 -9.16 -37.01 30.79
C GLY A 820 -8.77 -35.81 29.94
N LYS A 821 -7.52 -35.79 29.48
CA LYS A 821 -6.97 -34.72 28.64
C LYS A 821 -6.68 -35.28 27.24
N SER A 822 -7.04 -34.56 26.17
CA SER A 822 -6.70 -35.00 24.82
C SER A 822 -5.22 -34.73 24.54
N VAL A 823 -4.41 -35.76 24.27
CA VAL A 823 -3.01 -35.56 23.87
C VAL A 823 -2.91 -35.75 22.36
N GLU A 824 -2.44 -34.74 21.63
CA GLU A 824 -2.03 -34.93 20.23
C GLU A 824 -0.70 -35.69 20.19
N VAL A 825 -0.70 -36.84 19.50
CA VAL A 825 0.44 -37.72 19.37
C VAL A 825 0.97 -37.75 17.94
N PRO A 826 2.09 -37.06 17.57
CA PRO A 826 2.78 -37.35 16.32
C PRO A 826 3.35 -38.77 16.31
N GLU A 827 3.23 -39.44 15.15
CA GLU A 827 3.27 -40.90 14.99
C GLU A 827 4.63 -41.59 15.25
N ASN A 828 5.78 -40.89 15.35
CA ASN A 828 7.08 -41.58 15.39
C ASN A 828 8.08 -41.01 16.42
N ASN A 829 8.11 -41.52 17.66
CA ASN A 829 9.25 -41.33 18.56
C ASN A 829 9.39 -42.50 19.57
N VAL A 830 10.61 -43.03 19.67
CA VAL A 830 11.09 -44.08 20.60
C VAL A 830 10.79 -43.76 22.07
N LEU A 831 10.63 -42.48 22.45
CA LEU A 831 10.20 -42.08 23.79
C LEU A 831 8.73 -42.42 24.12
N ALA A 832 7.86 -42.57 23.11
CA ALA A 832 6.48 -43.01 23.30
C ALA A 832 6.38 -44.52 23.58
N GLU A 833 7.32 -45.30 23.04
CA GLU A 833 7.45 -46.74 23.31
C GLU A 833 8.09 -47.01 24.67
N SER A 834 9.00 -46.14 25.13
CA SER A 834 9.71 -46.34 26.41
C SER A 834 8.99 -45.75 27.64
N PHE A 835 8.24 -44.64 27.52
CA PHE A 835 7.82 -43.90 28.73
C PHE A 835 6.37 -43.36 28.74
N GLY A 836 5.62 -43.38 27.64
CA GLY A 836 4.27 -42.79 27.61
C GLY A 836 4.29 -41.27 27.76
N ARG A 837 3.48 -40.55 26.98
CA ARG A 837 3.57 -39.08 26.88
C ARG A 837 2.99 -38.36 28.10
N ASN A 838 3.76 -37.40 28.64
CA ASN A 838 3.31 -36.45 29.65
C ASN A 838 3.37 -35.00 29.12
N SER A 839 2.21 -34.35 28.99
CA SER A 839 2.10 -32.90 29.08
C SER A 839 1.10 -32.56 30.19
N SER A 840 1.50 -32.92 31.41
CA SER A 840 0.80 -32.62 32.65
C SER A 840 1.43 -31.39 33.31
N THR A 841 0.62 -30.67 34.08
CA THR A 841 1.05 -29.64 35.05
C THR A 841 1.61 -30.26 36.33
N CYS A 842 1.55 -31.59 36.48
CA CYS A 842 2.08 -32.31 37.64
C CYS A 842 3.56 -32.69 37.41
N SER A 843 4.36 -32.48 38.45
CA SER A 843 5.73 -32.98 38.53
C SER A 843 5.73 -34.52 38.57
N PHE A 844 6.86 -35.12 38.18
CA PHE A 844 7.05 -36.58 38.19
C PHE A 844 6.87 -37.20 39.60
N ALA A 845 7.00 -36.42 40.66
CA ALA A 845 6.77 -36.85 42.04
C ALA A 845 5.28 -36.85 42.45
N GLU A 846 4.40 -36.24 41.65
CA GLU A 846 2.95 -36.13 41.90
C GLU A 846 2.12 -37.16 41.12
N ILE A 847 2.75 -38.01 40.31
CA ILE A 847 2.17 -39.17 39.60
C ILE A 847 2.68 -40.43 40.29
#